data_AF-A0A257MW86-F1
#
_entry.id   AF-A0A257MW86-F1
#
_cell.length_a   1.000
_cell.length_b   1.000
_cell.length_c   1.000
_cell.angle_alpha   90.00
_cell.angle_beta   90.00
_cell.angle_gamma   90.00
#
_symmetry.space_group_name_H-M   'P 1'
#
loop_
_entity.id
_entity.type
_entity.pdbx_description
1 polymer ?
#
loop_
_entity_poly.entity_id
_entity_poly.type
_entity_poly.pdbx_seq_one_letter_code
_entity_poly.pdbx_strand_id
1 'polypeptide(L)'
;MAEQGVISPALRDATLKVSTTRSLKADTSPAPTFDSEKKTQTVLRTRLAKMLDIKSNYELDRIDLTAKTSLDFKTQQAVTEALHQLDQAGNAQSAGLYGKKMLTGNVDLSPITYSLMLFERSKVGNLLRIQADNYDQALDINEGIRIDLGSTAKLRTMVHYLELITDVYKRYKNQSAQQLSQINIHPRDYLSAWVIEQLNANPKINLEDLLNLALDRKYSASPGEAFFTGGGVHTFNNFSKGDNGKIMPVRQALRDSVNLVFIRMMRDLAYHHLYRPEGIARWLESPDDPKRKEYLQQFADKEGQVYLRRFYARYKDKSPQEAMEMLSQRVLAKPSRQTMLYRSVYPNRPVEQLNDYLTDHLSKAALAGEDVQSLYDKYSIEKFDLQDQGYITKIHPLELWLVRYLNTHNNATLEQALTASAEPRQNVYRWLFSSHRKQAQQRRIMTLLEQEAFKEIHHAWKRVGYPFDALTPSYATAIGASGDRPAALAELMGIILNDGIKLPVVRFESLHFAEGTPYETLMDKAPARGRRMFAAEIAKVARGALVGVVEGGTASRVRGAFRDANGQTLTMGGKTGTGDHRKEVWGAGGRLIESKFISRAAVFTFFIGERFFGVMTAYVEGANAGNYHFTSSLPVQILRSLEPTLAPLIKATPNDEVVVLPNSIAVKQVKML
;
A
#
# COMPACT_ATOMS: atom_id res chain seq x y z
N MET A 1 8.21 49.63 -27.61
CA MET A 1 7.87 48.48 -28.49
C MET A 1 7.81 48.89 -29.96
N ALA A 2 6.95 49.82 -30.37
CA ALA A 2 6.89 50.26 -31.78
C ALA A 2 8.18 50.95 -32.26
N GLU A 3 8.75 51.85 -31.46
CA GLU A 3 10.06 52.49 -31.75
C GLU A 3 11.22 51.49 -31.79
N GLN A 4 11.04 50.32 -31.18
CA GLN A 4 12.03 49.23 -31.17
C GLN A 4 11.71 48.16 -32.23
N GLY A 5 10.73 48.39 -33.12
CA GLY A 5 10.34 47.47 -34.19
C GLY A 5 9.59 46.20 -33.74
N VAL A 6 9.25 46.09 -32.45
CA VAL A 6 8.63 44.87 -31.88
C VAL A 6 7.16 44.74 -32.26
N ILE A 7 6.46 45.86 -32.51
CA ILE A 7 5.07 45.90 -32.98
C ILE A 7 4.92 46.95 -34.08
N SER A 8 3.93 46.78 -34.96
CA SER A 8 3.67 47.76 -36.02
C SER A 8 3.17 49.09 -35.45
N PRO A 9 3.47 50.23 -36.10
CA PRO A 9 2.90 51.53 -35.71
C PRO A 9 1.36 51.52 -35.70
N ALA A 10 0.73 50.80 -36.64
CA ALA A 10 -0.72 50.62 -36.68
C ALA A 10 -1.27 49.91 -35.43
N LEU A 11 -0.59 48.86 -34.95
CA LEU A 11 -0.99 48.15 -33.72
C LEU A 11 -0.82 49.04 -32.48
N ARG A 12 0.26 49.82 -32.40
CA ARG A 12 0.45 50.85 -31.36
C ARG A 12 -0.71 51.84 -31.35
N ASP A 13 -1.05 52.41 -32.51
CA ASP A 13 -2.07 53.45 -32.61
C ASP A 13 -3.47 52.91 -32.30
N ALA A 14 -3.75 51.64 -32.65
CA ALA A 14 -4.97 50.96 -32.25
C ALA A 14 -5.03 50.72 -30.73
N THR A 15 -3.93 50.29 -30.10
CA THR A 15 -3.90 50.03 -28.65
C THR A 15 -3.95 51.31 -27.81
N LEU A 16 -3.32 52.40 -28.27
CA LEU A 16 -3.38 53.71 -27.58
C LEU A 16 -4.79 54.31 -27.53
N LYS A 17 -5.68 53.90 -28.45
CA LYS A 17 -7.10 54.30 -28.46
C LYS A 17 -7.97 53.49 -27.50
N VAL A 18 -7.44 52.40 -26.94
CA VAL A 18 -8.17 51.56 -25.99
C VAL A 18 -7.92 52.05 -24.57
N SER A 19 -8.95 52.63 -23.94
CA SER A 19 -8.91 52.95 -22.51
C SER A 19 -9.08 51.67 -21.71
N THR A 20 -8.02 51.19 -21.07
CA THR A 20 -8.11 50.07 -20.13
C THR A 20 -8.53 50.58 -18.76
N THR A 21 -9.80 50.42 -18.41
CA THR A 21 -10.24 50.55 -17.02
C THR A 21 -9.72 49.33 -16.25
N ARG A 22 -8.52 49.43 -15.68
CA ARG A 22 -8.07 48.49 -14.66
C ARG A 22 -8.94 48.70 -13.42
N SER A 23 -9.82 47.75 -13.11
CA SER A 23 -10.49 47.77 -11.81
C SER A 23 -9.42 47.63 -10.73
N LEU A 24 -9.11 48.72 -10.04
CA LEU A 24 -8.27 48.74 -8.83
C LEU A 24 -9.04 48.29 -7.59
N LYS A 25 -10.35 48.02 -7.72
CA LYS A 25 -11.06 47.25 -6.73
C LYS A 25 -10.66 45.80 -6.95
N ALA A 26 -9.80 45.29 -6.05
CA ALA A 26 -9.85 43.87 -5.73
C ALA A 26 -11.32 43.55 -5.52
N ASP A 27 -11.89 42.72 -6.39
CA ASP A 27 -13.24 42.21 -6.18
C ASP A 27 -13.24 41.62 -4.78
N THR A 28 -13.90 42.30 -3.84
CA THR A 28 -14.29 41.74 -2.55
C THR A 28 -15.46 40.77 -2.73
N SER A 29 -15.63 40.24 -3.94
CA SER A 29 -16.34 39.00 -4.17
C SER A 29 -15.75 37.98 -3.20
N PRO A 30 -16.56 37.29 -2.38
CA PRO A 30 -16.06 36.21 -1.56
C PRO A 30 -15.24 35.29 -2.47
N ALA A 31 -14.09 34.80 -1.97
CA ALA A 31 -13.25 33.85 -2.70
C ALA A 31 -14.16 32.87 -3.44
N PRO A 32 -14.01 32.68 -4.76
CA PRO A 32 -15.00 31.96 -5.55
C PRO A 32 -15.31 30.65 -4.85
N THR A 33 -16.56 30.51 -4.42
CA THR A 33 -17.08 29.23 -3.92
C THR A 33 -16.64 28.18 -4.93
N PHE A 34 -15.97 27.14 -4.44
CA PHE A 34 -15.46 26.06 -5.28
C PHE A 34 -16.67 25.46 -5.99
N ASP A 35 -16.87 25.85 -7.24
CA ASP A 35 -18.04 25.50 -8.02
C ASP A 35 -17.91 24.02 -8.40
N SER A 36 -18.75 23.16 -7.83
CA SER A 36 -18.71 21.71 -8.03
C SER A 36 -18.85 21.35 -9.52
N GLU A 37 -19.58 22.15 -10.31
CA GLU A 37 -19.68 21.99 -11.77
C GLU A 37 -18.33 22.20 -12.47
N LYS A 38 -17.45 23.04 -11.92
CA LYS A 38 -16.11 23.33 -12.44
C LYS A 38 -15.03 22.43 -11.87
N LYS A 39 -15.33 21.57 -10.87
CA LYS A 39 -14.36 20.65 -10.27
C LYS A 39 -13.77 19.72 -11.33
N THR A 40 -14.62 19.02 -12.08
CA THR A 40 -14.18 18.09 -13.14
C THR A 40 -13.32 18.79 -14.18
N GLN A 41 -13.72 19.99 -14.64
CA GLN A 41 -12.93 20.78 -15.58
C GLN A 41 -11.58 21.21 -14.99
N THR A 42 -11.54 21.65 -13.74
CA THR A 42 -10.32 22.09 -13.05
C THR A 42 -9.32 20.94 -12.90
N VAL A 43 -9.81 19.76 -12.50
CA VAL A 43 -9.00 18.55 -12.40
C VAL A 43 -8.45 18.16 -13.77
N LEU A 44 -9.29 18.14 -14.81
CA LEU A 44 -8.86 17.81 -16.17
C LEU A 44 -7.84 18.82 -16.71
N ARG A 45 -8.03 20.13 -16.51
CA ARG A 45 -7.07 21.16 -16.91
C ARG A 45 -5.72 20.97 -16.24
N THR A 46 -5.72 20.67 -14.94
CA THR A 46 -4.49 20.37 -14.20
C THR A 46 -3.79 19.12 -14.76
N ARG A 47 -4.55 18.10 -15.18
CA ARG A 47 -4.01 16.89 -15.82
C ARG A 47 -3.50 17.16 -17.23
N LEU A 48 -4.19 18.01 -17.98
CA LEU A 48 -3.80 18.43 -19.32
C LEU A 48 -2.50 19.22 -19.27
N ALA A 49 -2.39 20.20 -18.37
CA ALA A 49 -1.15 20.94 -18.13
C ALA A 49 0.01 20.00 -17.81
N LYS A 50 -0.19 19.06 -16.87
CA LYS A 50 0.83 18.06 -16.52
C LYS A 50 1.21 17.16 -17.71
N MET A 51 0.24 16.75 -18.52
CA MET A 51 0.48 15.90 -19.69
C MET A 51 1.31 16.62 -20.77
N LEU A 52 1.11 17.94 -20.90
CA LEU A 52 1.83 18.81 -21.83
C LEU A 52 3.12 19.41 -21.25
N ASP A 53 3.50 19.01 -20.03
CA ASP A 53 4.64 19.57 -19.28
C ASP A 53 4.58 21.11 -19.08
N ILE A 54 3.36 21.62 -18.88
CA ILE A 54 3.07 23.04 -18.63
C ILE A 54 2.99 23.28 -17.12
N LYS A 55 3.59 24.37 -16.63
CA LYS A 55 3.80 24.60 -15.20
C LYS A 55 2.57 25.14 -14.49
N SER A 56 1.62 25.73 -15.21
CA SER A 56 0.42 26.31 -14.61
C SER A 56 -0.78 26.31 -15.55
N ASN A 57 -1.99 26.35 -14.98
CA ASN A 57 -3.21 26.56 -15.75
C ASN A 57 -3.21 27.92 -16.48
N TYR A 58 -2.50 28.92 -15.95
CA TYR A 58 -2.35 30.22 -16.59
C TYR A 58 -1.53 30.15 -17.89
N GLU A 59 -0.47 29.33 -17.91
CA GLU A 59 0.26 29.05 -19.14
C GLU A 59 -0.59 28.22 -20.12
N LEU A 60 -1.36 27.25 -19.61
CA LEU A 60 -2.28 26.45 -20.43
C LEU A 60 -3.34 27.34 -21.11
N ASP A 61 -3.87 28.35 -20.42
CA ASP A 61 -4.84 29.32 -20.97
C ASP A 61 -4.30 30.22 -22.09
N ARG A 62 -2.98 30.22 -22.31
CA ARG A 62 -2.33 30.96 -23.40
C ARG A 62 -2.07 30.11 -24.63
N ILE A 63 -2.39 28.83 -24.59
CA ILE A 63 -2.28 27.93 -25.72
C ILE A 63 -3.66 27.82 -26.34
N ASP A 64 -3.72 28.09 -27.65
CA ASP A 64 -4.90 27.80 -28.44
C ASP A 64 -5.01 26.28 -28.62
N LEU A 65 -5.77 25.64 -27.71
CA LEU A 65 -5.93 24.20 -27.62
C LEU A 65 -7.37 23.87 -27.21
N THR A 66 -8.04 23.10 -28.07
CA THR A 66 -9.27 22.40 -27.75
C THR A 66 -8.95 20.94 -27.42
N ALA A 67 -9.31 20.50 -26.21
CA ALA A 67 -9.11 19.12 -25.78
C ALA A 67 -10.45 18.37 -25.68
N LYS A 68 -10.56 17.23 -26.36
CA LYS A 68 -11.72 16.35 -26.25
C LYS A 68 -11.47 15.29 -25.17
N THR A 69 -12.30 15.26 -24.14
CA THR A 69 -12.18 14.29 -23.04
C THR A 69 -12.91 12.99 -23.37
N SER A 70 -12.49 11.88 -22.76
CA SER A 70 -13.22 10.60 -22.84
C SER A 70 -14.41 10.51 -21.88
N LEU A 71 -14.64 11.52 -21.03
CA LEU A 71 -15.73 11.51 -20.06
C LEU A 71 -17.08 11.55 -20.76
N ASP A 72 -18.03 10.77 -20.24
CA ASP A 72 -19.43 10.92 -20.61
C ASP A 72 -20.04 12.04 -19.77
N PHE A 73 -20.02 13.28 -20.27
CA PHE A 73 -20.34 14.46 -19.46
C PHE A 73 -21.75 14.41 -18.84
N LYS A 74 -22.76 13.95 -19.59
CA LYS A 74 -24.13 13.83 -19.09
C LYS A 74 -24.23 12.81 -17.95
N THR A 75 -23.64 11.62 -18.14
CA THR A 75 -23.64 10.58 -17.10
C THR A 75 -22.79 11.00 -15.90
N GLN A 76 -21.66 11.66 -16.12
CA GLN A 76 -20.78 12.22 -15.07
C GLN A 76 -21.56 13.19 -14.16
N GLN A 77 -22.30 14.15 -14.73
CA GLN A 77 -23.11 15.09 -13.97
C GLN A 77 -24.22 14.36 -13.19
N ALA A 78 -24.95 13.45 -13.86
CA ALA A 78 -26.04 12.72 -13.23
C ALA A 78 -25.57 11.81 -12.07
N VAL A 79 -24.38 11.20 -12.19
CA VAL A 79 -23.77 10.43 -11.10
C VAL A 79 -23.33 11.34 -9.96
N THR A 80 -22.70 12.47 -10.26
CA THR A 80 -22.25 13.43 -9.23
C THR A 80 -23.43 13.91 -8.39
N GLU A 81 -24.52 14.34 -9.05
CA GLU A 81 -25.78 14.72 -8.39
C GLU A 81 -26.36 13.58 -7.55
N ALA A 82 -26.43 12.36 -8.12
CA ALA A 82 -26.95 11.21 -7.40
C ALA A 82 -26.11 10.86 -6.15
N LEU A 83 -24.79 11.07 -6.17
CA LEU A 83 -23.92 10.86 -5.01
C LEU A 83 -24.11 11.94 -3.94
N HIS A 84 -24.22 13.22 -4.32
CA HIS A 84 -24.53 14.31 -3.38
C HIS A 84 -25.88 14.12 -2.70
N GLN A 85 -26.87 13.63 -3.43
CA GLN A 85 -28.19 13.36 -2.87
C GLN A 85 -28.17 12.31 -1.74
N LEU A 86 -27.14 11.46 -1.65
CA LEU A 86 -27.01 10.46 -0.57
C LEU A 86 -26.70 11.08 0.80
N ASP A 87 -26.33 12.36 0.85
CA ASP A 87 -26.15 13.08 2.11
C ASP A 87 -27.50 13.33 2.81
N GLN A 88 -28.61 13.22 2.07
CA GLN A 88 -29.97 13.35 2.57
C GLN A 88 -30.53 11.99 3.01
N ALA A 89 -30.98 11.90 4.27
CA ALA A 89 -31.46 10.64 4.86
C ALA A 89 -32.58 9.97 4.05
N GLY A 90 -33.53 10.76 3.49
CA GLY A 90 -34.62 10.22 2.67
C GLY A 90 -34.14 9.57 1.37
N ASN A 91 -33.16 10.19 0.70
CA ASN A 91 -32.56 9.66 -0.53
C ASN A 91 -31.68 8.44 -0.23
N ALA A 92 -30.89 8.49 0.84
CA ALA A 92 -30.12 7.34 1.33
C ALA A 92 -31.03 6.15 1.67
N GLN A 93 -32.23 6.41 2.23
CA GLN A 93 -33.23 5.38 2.48
C GLN A 93 -33.81 4.79 1.19
N SER A 94 -34.21 5.63 0.22
CA SER A 94 -34.66 5.18 -1.10
C SER A 94 -33.59 4.39 -1.86
N ALA A 95 -32.31 4.74 -1.70
CA ALA A 95 -31.18 4.01 -2.26
C ALA A 95 -30.86 2.71 -1.49
N GLY A 96 -31.53 2.44 -0.36
CA GLY A 96 -31.37 1.23 0.44
C GLY A 96 -30.08 1.22 1.28
N LEU A 97 -29.57 2.39 1.68
CA LEU A 97 -28.29 2.52 2.39
C LEU A 97 -28.38 2.22 3.89
N TYR A 98 -29.56 1.92 4.42
CA TYR A 98 -29.78 1.57 5.83
C TYR A 98 -29.99 0.07 6.04
N GLY A 99 -29.58 -0.44 7.22
CA GLY A 99 -29.83 -1.81 7.66
C GLY A 99 -28.60 -2.56 8.16
N LYS A 100 -28.70 -3.89 8.25
CA LYS A 100 -27.62 -4.74 8.79
C LYS A 100 -26.36 -4.68 7.91
N LYS A 101 -25.22 -4.30 8.51
CA LYS A 101 -23.91 -4.07 7.83
C LYS A 101 -23.92 -2.89 6.83
N MET A 102 -24.94 -2.05 6.92
CA MET A 102 -25.13 -0.81 6.16
C MET A 102 -25.09 0.35 7.17
N LEU A 103 -25.60 1.53 6.81
CA LEU A 103 -25.79 2.63 7.76
C LEU A 103 -26.86 2.28 8.80
N THR A 104 -26.73 2.79 10.02
CA THR A 104 -27.64 2.51 11.14
C THR A 104 -27.98 3.78 11.90
N GLY A 105 -29.25 3.93 12.30
CA GLY A 105 -29.70 5.06 13.12
C GLY A 105 -29.70 6.41 12.38
N ASN A 106 -29.81 7.49 13.14
CA ASN A 106 -29.75 8.87 12.65
C ASN A 106 -28.31 9.40 12.73
N VAL A 107 -27.39 8.76 11.99
CA VAL A 107 -26.02 9.26 11.86
C VAL A 107 -25.99 10.36 10.79
N ASP A 108 -25.25 11.43 11.04
CA ASP A 108 -24.98 12.48 10.05
C ASP A 108 -24.27 11.88 8.84
N LEU A 109 -24.82 12.06 7.63
CA LEU A 109 -24.28 11.47 6.41
C LEU A 109 -23.27 12.37 5.72
N SER A 110 -23.27 13.68 6.03
CA SER A 110 -22.40 14.67 5.38
C SER A 110 -20.90 14.38 5.48
N PRO A 111 -20.37 13.67 6.51
CA PRO A 111 -18.96 13.31 6.55
C PRO A 111 -18.59 12.10 5.69
N ILE A 112 -19.55 11.42 5.06
CA ILE A 112 -19.29 10.24 4.24
C ILE A 112 -19.04 10.66 2.79
N THR A 113 -17.78 10.50 2.36
CA THR A 113 -17.43 10.67 0.96
C THR A 113 -17.75 9.40 0.17
N TYR A 114 -18.61 9.54 -0.83
CA TYR A 114 -18.90 8.55 -1.86
C TYR A 114 -18.17 8.91 -3.16
N SER A 115 -17.60 7.92 -3.83
CA SER A 115 -16.98 8.16 -5.13
C SER A 115 -17.06 6.96 -6.07
N LEU A 116 -17.28 7.24 -7.35
CA LEU A 116 -17.26 6.30 -8.47
C LEU A 116 -16.22 6.71 -9.51
N MET A 117 -15.28 5.80 -9.81
CA MET A 117 -14.52 5.83 -11.06
C MET A 117 -14.97 4.69 -11.97
N LEU A 118 -15.33 5.00 -13.21
CA LEU A 118 -15.75 4.03 -14.22
C LEU A 118 -14.94 4.21 -15.50
N PHE A 119 -14.41 3.09 -15.98
CA PHE A 119 -13.66 2.97 -17.20
C PHE A 119 -14.39 2.09 -18.20
N GLU A 120 -14.13 2.35 -19.48
CA GLU A 120 -14.59 1.53 -20.59
C GLU A 120 -13.39 1.04 -21.42
N ARG A 121 -13.37 -0.25 -21.73
CA ARG A 121 -12.40 -0.87 -22.63
C ARG A 121 -12.68 -0.44 -24.08
N SER A 122 -11.65 0.02 -24.78
CA SER A 122 -11.70 0.40 -26.20
C SER A 122 -10.44 -0.03 -26.97
N LYS A 123 -10.38 0.23 -28.29
CA LYS A 123 -9.20 -0.04 -29.13
C LYS A 123 -8.00 0.88 -28.80
N VAL A 124 -8.26 2.09 -28.32
CA VAL A 124 -7.23 3.10 -28.00
C VAL A 124 -6.74 3.04 -26.56
N GLY A 125 -7.43 2.29 -25.70
CA GLY A 125 -7.06 2.04 -24.32
C GLY A 125 -8.27 1.93 -23.40
N ASN A 126 -8.06 2.10 -22.10
CA ASN A 126 -9.15 2.18 -21.12
C ASN A 126 -9.61 3.64 -21.01
N LEU A 127 -10.77 3.96 -21.59
CA LEU A 127 -11.38 5.29 -21.54
C LEU A 127 -11.90 5.57 -20.13
N LEU A 128 -11.51 6.68 -19.52
CA LEU A 128 -12.16 7.16 -18.30
C LEU A 128 -13.50 7.76 -18.68
N ARG A 129 -14.61 7.12 -18.31
CA ARG A 129 -15.96 7.60 -18.61
C ARG A 129 -16.56 8.43 -17.48
N ILE A 130 -16.27 8.06 -16.23
CA ILE A 130 -16.80 8.72 -15.02
C ILE A 130 -15.71 8.80 -13.96
N GLN A 131 -15.58 9.97 -13.33
CA GLN A 131 -14.79 10.24 -12.14
C GLN A 131 -15.57 11.22 -11.27
N ALA A 132 -16.50 10.69 -10.47
CA ALA A 132 -17.46 11.46 -9.69
C ALA A 132 -17.31 11.18 -8.19
N ASP A 133 -17.53 12.20 -7.37
CA ASP A 133 -17.59 12.10 -5.91
C ASP A 133 -18.52 13.19 -5.35
N ASN A 134 -18.91 13.07 -4.08
CA ASN A 134 -19.67 14.10 -3.34
C ASN A 134 -18.76 14.98 -2.46
N TYR A 135 -17.46 15.06 -2.74
CA TYR A 135 -16.50 15.80 -1.90
C TYR A 135 -16.14 17.14 -2.54
N ASP A 136 -16.57 18.24 -1.95
CA ASP A 136 -16.42 19.59 -2.52
C ASP A 136 -15.00 20.19 -2.41
N GLN A 137 -13.95 19.36 -2.44
CA GLN A 137 -12.55 19.80 -2.44
C GLN A 137 -11.76 19.24 -3.63
N ALA A 138 -10.59 19.82 -3.88
CA ALA A 138 -9.70 19.43 -4.98
C ALA A 138 -9.08 18.02 -4.83
N LEU A 139 -9.05 17.47 -3.61
CA LEU A 139 -8.49 16.13 -3.34
C LEU A 139 -9.42 15.03 -3.86
N ASP A 140 -8.90 14.17 -4.73
CA ASP A 140 -9.57 12.93 -5.15
C ASP A 140 -9.14 11.76 -4.27
N ILE A 141 -10.07 11.20 -3.51
CA ILE A 141 -9.82 10.07 -2.60
C ILE A 141 -9.40 8.78 -3.32
N ASN A 142 -9.71 8.63 -4.62
CA ASN A 142 -9.34 7.42 -5.38
C ASN A 142 -7.89 7.43 -5.84
N GLU A 143 -7.29 8.61 -6.01
CA GLU A 143 -5.92 8.76 -6.52
C GLU A 143 -4.94 9.35 -5.48
N GLY A 144 -5.42 10.18 -4.55
CA GLY A 144 -4.60 11.06 -3.72
C GLY A 144 -4.15 10.48 -2.37
N ILE A 145 -4.78 9.42 -1.86
CA ILE A 145 -4.56 8.95 -0.49
C ILE A 145 -4.22 7.45 -0.41
N ARG A 146 -3.49 7.07 0.65
CA ARG A 146 -3.27 5.66 1.03
C ARG A 146 -4.34 5.24 2.00
N ILE A 147 -5.20 4.31 1.58
CA ILE A 147 -6.33 3.86 2.39
C ILE A 147 -6.12 2.40 2.77
N ASP A 148 -6.43 2.04 4.03
CA ASP A 148 -6.65 0.65 4.38
C ASP A 148 -7.97 0.17 3.76
N LEU A 149 -7.85 -0.58 2.66
CA LEU A 149 -8.98 -1.14 1.93
C LEU A 149 -9.31 -2.58 2.33
N GLY A 150 -8.63 -3.10 3.36
CA GLY A 150 -8.87 -4.41 3.93
C GLY A 150 -8.82 -5.54 2.90
N SER A 151 -9.94 -6.26 2.78
CA SER A 151 -10.05 -7.49 1.99
C SER A 151 -9.92 -7.34 0.46
N THR A 152 -9.81 -6.14 -0.10
CA THR A 152 -9.49 -5.99 -1.53
C THR A 152 -8.09 -6.51 -1.85
N ALA A 153 -7.15 -6.49 -0.89
CA ALA A 153 -5.79 -7.01 -1.05
C ALA A 153 -5.73 -8.52 -1.37
N LYS A 154 -6.80 -9.25 -1.07
CA LYS A 154 -6.95 -10.67 -1.46
C LYS A 154 -6.90 -10.86 -2.98
N LEU A 155 -7.38 -9.88 -3.76
CA LEU A 155 -7.31 -9.92 -5.22
C LEU A 155 -5.86 -9.91 -5.70
N ARG A 156 -5.04 -8.96 -5.22
CA ARG A 156 -3.60 -8.90 -5.56
C ARG A 156 -2.86 -10.15 -5.12
N THR A 157 -3.19 -10.65 -3.93
CA THR A 157 -2.61 -11.88 -3.39
C THR A 157 -2.93 -13.09 -4.27
N MET A 158 -4.20 -13.25 -4.68
CA MET A 158 -4.63 -14.33 -5.57
C MET A 158 -3.98 -14.23 -6.96
N VAL A 159 -3.90 -13.04 -7.55
CA VAL A 159 -3.25 -12.85 -8.86
C VAL A 159 -1.79 -13.26 -8.78
N HIS A 160 -1.03 -12.74 -7.80
CA HIS A 160 0.38 -13.12 -7.64
C HIS A 160 0.55 -14.61 -7.35
N TYR A 161 -0.34 -15.20 -6.55
CA TYR A 161 -0.37 -16.65 -6.34
C TYR A 161 -0.49 -17.44 -7.66
N LEU A 162 -1.43 -17.06 -8.54
CA LEU A 162 -1.61 -17.69 -9.86
C LEU A 162 -0.40 -17.45 -10.79
N GLU A 163 0.27 -16.31 -10.67
CA GLU A 163 1.51 -16.03 -11.40
C GLU A 163 2.64 -16.97 -10.99
N LEU A 164 2.86 -17.19 -9.69
CA LEU A 164 3.89 -18.12 -9.22
C LEU A 164 3.60 -19.56 -9.66
N ILE A 165 2.34 -19.99 -9.60
CA ILE A 165 1.93 -21.31 -10.13
C ILE A 165 2.25 -21.40 -11.63
N THR A 166 1.99 -20.34 -12.39
CA THR A 166 2.29 -20.27 -13.82
C THR A 166 3.79 -20.33 -14.10
N ASP A 167 4.60 -19.64 -13.32
CA ASP A 167 6.07 -19.62 -13.49
C ASP A 167 6.67 -21.01 -13.23
N VAL A 168 6.23 -21.68 -12.16
CA VAL A 168 6.62 -23.06 -11.87
C VAL A 168 6.14 -24.00 -12.97
N TYR A 169 4.89 -23.87 -13.44
CA TYR A 169 4.35 -24.67 -14.53
C TYR A 169 5.21 -24.54 -15.80
N LYS A 170 5.49 -23.31 -16.23
CA LYS A 170 6.31 -23.05 -17.43
C LYS A 170 7.71 -23.64 -17.32
N ARG A 171 8.29 -23.62 -16.12
CA ARG A 171 9.63 -24.17 -15.88
C ARG A 171 9.67 -25.69 -16.03
N TYR A 172 8.63 -26.39 -15.57
CA TYR A 172 8.68 -27.84 -15.40
C TYR A 172 7.77 -28.64 -16.35
N LYS A 173 6.85 -28.00 -17.07
CA LYS A 173 5.84 -28.68 -17.91
C LYS A 173 6.40 -29.69 -18.92
N ASN A 174 7.59 -29.42 -19.48
CA ASN A 174 8.18 -30.23 -20.53
C ASN A 174 9.19 -31.26 -20.00
N GLN A 175 9.27 -31.45 -18.68
CA GLN A 175 10.16 -32.42 -18.07
C GLN A 175 9.49 -33.79 -17.89
N SER A 176 10.26 -34.87 -18.01
CA SER A 176 9.78 -36.22 -17.74
C SER A 176 9.58 -36.45 -16.24
N ALA A 177 8.78 -37.46 -15.88
CA ALA A 177 8.58 -37.83 -14.47
C ALA A 177 9.91 -38.13 -13.73
N GLN A 178 10.90 -38.70 -14.43
CA GLN A 178 12.24 -38.95 -13.89
C GLN A 178 13.01 -37.65 -13.64
N GLN A 179 12.88 -36.65 -14.51
CA GLN A 179 13.51 -35.35 -14.30
C GLN A 179 12.84 -34.60 -13.15
N LEU A 180 11.51 -34.65 -13.06
CA LEU A 180 10.74 -34.01 -12.00
C LEU A 180 11.06 -34.57 -10.61
N SER A 181 11.28 -35.89 -10.50
CA SER A 181 11.63 -36.52 -9.22
C SER A 181 13.05 -36.20 -8.72
N GLN A 182 13.92 -35.70 -9.58
CA GLN A 182 15.29 -35.29 -9.24
C GLN A 182 15.38 -33.83 -8.77
N ILE A 183 14.31 -33.05 -8.86
CA ILE A 183 14.30 -31.66 -8.41
C ILE A 183 14.37 -31.62 -6.88
N ASN A 184 15.40 -30.95 -6.35
CA ASN A 184 15.49 -30.69 -4.91
C ASN A 184 14.53 -29.57 -4.49
N ILE A 185 13.34 -29.94 -4.01
CA ILE A 185 12.33 -28.99 -3.54
C ILE A 185 12.47 -28.81 -2.03
N HIS A 186 12.62 -27.57 -1.57
CA HIS A 186 12.59 -27.28 -0.14
C HIS A 186 11.22 -27.66 0.47
N PRO A 187 11.16 -28.26 1.68
CA PRO A 187 9.89 -28.61 2.32
C PRO A 187 8.93 -27.45 2.61
N ARG A 188 9.41 -26.19 2.52
CA ARG A 188 8.59 -24.97 2.67
C ARG A 188 8.18 -24.33 1.34
N ASP A 189 8.70 -24.80 0.20
CA ASP A 189 8.24 -24.36 -1.11
C ASP A 189 7.02 -25.18 -1.55
N TYR A 190 5.89 -24.89 -0.87
CA TYR A 190 4.63 -25.61 -1.08
C TYR A 190 4.07 -25.43 -2.49
N LEU A 191 4.40 -24.32 -3.16
CA LEU A 191 3.89 -24.03 -4.51
C LEU A 191 4.61 -24.88 -5.55
N SER A 192 5.94 -24.95 -5.50
CA SER A 192 6.71 -25.81 -6.41
C SER A 192 6.37 -27.28 -6.22
N ALA A 193 6.31 -27.74 -4.96
CA ALA A 193 5.93 -29.10 -4.63
C ALA A 193 4.58 -29.48 -5.23
N TRP A 194 3.57 -28.62 -5.03
CA TRP A 194 2.22 -28.89 -5.50
C TRP A 194 2.10 -28.90 -7.03
N VAL A 195 2.73 -27.96 -7.74
CA VAL A 195 2.68 -27.95 -9.21
C VAL A 195 3.38 -29.18 -9.80
N ILE A 196 4.52 -29.58 -9.24
CA ILE A 196 5.24 -30.78 -9.70
C ILE A 196 4.41 -32.04 -9.45
N GLU A 197 3.71 -32.13 -8.31
CA GLU A 197 2.74 -33.20 -8.05
C GLU A 197 1.64 -33.24 -9.13
N GLN A 198 1.06 -32.09 -9.49
CA GLN A 198 0.04 -32.03 -10.55
C GLN A 198 0.58 -32.41 -11.93
N LEU A 199 1.81 -32.02 -12.26
CA LEU A 199 2.46 -32.38 -13.52
C LEU A 199 2.77 -33.88 -13.59
N ASN A 200 3.16 -34.50 -12.49
CA ASN A 200 3.35 -35.95 -12.42
C ASN A 200 2.02 -36.70 -12.55
N ALA A 201 0.96 -36.22 -11.90
CA ALA A 201 -0.37 -36.83 -11.97
C ALA A 201 -1.03 -36.67 -13.35
N ASN A 202 -0.85 -35.52 -14.00
CA ASN A 202 -1.36 -35.24 -15.34
C ASN A 202 -0.33 -34.51 -16.22
N PRO A 203 0.56 -35.26 -16.90
CA PRO A 203 1.60 -34.68 -17.75
C PRO A 203 1.09 -33.87 -18.94
N LYS A 204 -0.20 -33.96 -19.29
CA LYS A 204 -0.82 -33.22 -20.41
C LYS A 204 -1.69 -32.04 -19.96
N ILE A 205 -1.81 -31.76 -18.66
CA ILE A 205 -2.61 -30.64 -18.15
C ILE A 205 -2.21 -29.29 -18.80
N ASN A 206 -3.18 -28.55 -19.34
CA ASN A 206 -2.94 -27.20 -19.84
C ASN A 206 -2.88 -26.19 -18.67
N LEU A 207 -2.44 -24.96 -18.95
CA LEU A 207 -2.28 -23.95 -17.90
C LEU A 207 -3.62 -23.57 -17.26
N GLU A 208 -4.69 -23.41 -18.04
CA GLU A 208 -6.01 -23.02 -17.52
C GLU A 208 -6.57 -24.06 -16.53
N ASP A 209 -6.48 -25.34 -16.86
CA ASP A 209 -6.92 -26.43 -16.00
C ASP A 209 -6.12 -26.48 -14.70
N LEU A 210 -4.78 -26.31 -14.79
CA LEU A 210 -3.93 -26.24 -13.60
C LEU A 210 -4.29 -25.05 -12.71
N LEU A 211 -4.55 -23.88 -13.30
CA LEU A 211 -4.92 -22.68 -12.55
C LEU A 211 -6.30 -22.80 -11.91
N ASN A 212 -7.25 -23.51 -12.53
CA ASN A 212 -8.51 -23.87 -11.89
C ASN A 212 -8.29 -24.79 -10.68
N LEU A 213 -7.44 -25.83 -10.81
CA LEU A 213 -7.06 -26.67 -9.67
C LEU A 213 -6.36 -25.85 -8.57
N ALA A 214 -5.54 -24.86 -8.95
CA ALA A 214 -4.86 -23.98 -8.02
C ALA A 214 -5.85 -23.11 -7.22
N LEU A 215 -6.98 -22.71 -7.82
CA LEU A 215 -8.09 -22.05 -7.13
C LEU A 215 -8.92 -23.00 -6.26
N ASP A 216 -8.85 -24.30 -6.51
CA ASP A 216 -9.51 -25.35 -5.73
C ASP A 216 -8.64 -25.93 -4.60
N ARG A 217 -7.36 -25.58 -4.54
CA ARG A 217 -6.49 -25.88 -3.41
C ARG A 217 -7.11 -25.35 -2.12
N LYS A 218 -7.10 -26.22 -1.11
CA LYS A 218 -7.77 -25.96 0.16
C LYS A 218 -6.78 -25.50 1.21
N TYR A 219 -7.21 -24.51 1.99
CA TYR A 219 -6.47 -23.99 3.13
C TYR A 219 -7.35 -24.03 4.37
N SER A 220 -6.72 -24.24 5.53
CA SER A 220 -7.40 -24.10 6.82
C SER A 220 -7.79 -22.63 7.04
N ALA A 221 -9.01 -22.40 7.48
CA ALA A 221 -9.49 -21.12 7.96
C ALA A 221 -9.34 -20.98 9.49
N SER A 222 -8.69 -21.93 10.17
CA SER A 222 -8.56 -21.90 11.63
C SER A 222 -7.71 -20.73 12.14
N PRO A 223 -8.16 -20.00 13.17
CA PRO A 223 -7.38 -18.98 13.87
C PRO A 223 -6.41 -19.56 14.91
N GLY A 224 -6.37 -20.89 15.10
CA GLY A 224 -5.54 -21.53 16.13
C GLY A 224 -4.03 -21.53 15.86
N GLU A 225 -3.58 -21.05 14.70
CA GLU A 225 -2.15 -20.92 14.36
C GLU A 225 -1.65 -19.51 14.70
N ALA A 226 -0.52 -19.43 15.38
CA ALA A 226 0.23 -18.20 15.56
C ALA A 226 1.31 -18.08 14.47
N PHE A 227 1.48 -16.88 13.91
CA PHE A 227 2.40 -16.62 12.81
C PHE A 227 3.50 -15.67 13.28
N PHE A 228 4.76 -16.02 13.09
CA PHE A 228 5.85 -15.06 13.26
C PHE A 228 6.03 -14.27 11.97
N THR A 229 5.58 -13.01 11.94
CA THR A 229 5.54 -12.14 10.76
C THR A 229 5.52 -10.67 11.19
N GLY A 230 6.02 -9.75 10.37
CA GLY A 230 6.05 -8.32 10.72
C GLY A 230 6.97 -8.00 11.90
N GLY A 231 7.96 -8.87 12.18
CA GLY A 231 8.89 -8.73 13.30
C GLY A 231 8.37 -9.23 14.65
N GLY A 232 7.16 -9.82 14.72
CA GLY A 232 6.55 -10.32 15.95
C GLY A 232 5.66 -11.54 15.76
N VAL A 233 5.07 -12.03 16.86
CA VAL A 233 4.06 -13.09 16.81
C VAL A 233 2.68 -12.45 16.62
N HIS A 234 1.98 -12.85 15.57
CA HIS A 234 0.66 -12.39 15.20
C HIS A 234 -0.33 -13.55 15.25
N THR A 235 -1.55 -13.28 15.70
CA THR A 235 -2.71 -14.14 15.49
C THR A 235 -3.72 -13.40 14.64
N PHE A 236 -4.49 -14.13 13.86
CA PHE A 236 -5.47 -13.56 12.94
C PHE A 236 -6.85 -14.18 13.18
N ASN A 237 -7.90 -13.42 12.87
CA ASN A 237 -9.27 -13.89 12.97
C ASN A 237 -10.01 -13.71 11.64
N ASN A 238 -10.98 -14.59 11.37
CA ASN A 238 -11.93 -14.39 10.29
C ASN A 238 -13.02 -13.40 10.69
N PHE A 239 -13.61 -12.74 9.69
CA PHE A 239 -14.77 -11.89 9.91
C PHE A 239 -15.96 -12.68 10.47
N SER A 240 -16.22 -13.88 9.94
CA SER A 240 -17.24 -14.79 10.44
C SER A 240 -16.60 -15.92 11.24
N LYS A 241 -16.98 -16.06 12.51
CA LYS A 241 -16.52 -17.16 13.37
C LYS A 241 -16.94 -18.54 12.83
N GLY A 242 -18.03 -18.61 12.07
CA GLY A 242 -18.51 -19.85 11.45
C GLY A 242 -17.53 -20.42 10.42
N ASP A 243 -16.56 -19.64 9.95
CA ASP A 243 -15.53 -20.14 9.03
C ASP A 243 -14.33 -20.76 9.75
N ASN A 244 -14.16 -20.54 11.06
CA ASN A 244 -12.97 -20.93 11.81
C ASN A 244 -12.70 -22.44 11.79
N GLY A 245 -13.72 -23.29 11.65
CA GLY A 245 -13.56 -24.75 11.58
C GLY A 245 -13.34 -25.31 10.16
N LYS A 246 -13.36 -24.47 9.12
CA LYS A 246 -13.42 -24.94 7.74
C LYS A 246 -12.03 -25.12 7.12
N ILE A 247 -11.93 -26.08 6.20
CA ILE A 247 -10.85 -26.17 5.21
C ILE A 247 -11.52 -25.97 3.85
N MET A 248 -11.15 -24.90 3.13
CA MET A 248 -11.91 -24.48 1.96
C MET A 248 -11.03 -24.07 0.77
N PRO A 249 -11.55 -24.20 -0.47
CA PRO A 249 -10.92 -23.70 -1.69
C PRO A 249 -10.58 -22.21 -1.64
N VAL A 250 -9.51 -21.82 -2.33
CA VAL A 250 -9.15 -20.41 -2.55
C VAL A 250 -10.31 -19.63 -3.18
N ARG A 251 -10.98 -20.17 -4.22
CA ARG A 251 -12.12 -19.50 -4.87
C ARG A 251 -13.27 -19.22 -3.90
N GLN A 252 -13.56 -20.18 -3.01
CA GLN A 252 -14.59 -20.01 -1.99
C GLN A 252 -14.18 -18.99 -0.94
N ALA A 253 -12.91 -19.04 -0.49
CA ALA A 253 -12.38 -18.07 0.44
C ALA A 253 -12.38 -16.63 -0.13
N LEU A 254 -12.17 -16.46 -1.43
CA LEU A 254 -12.30 -15.17 -2.11
C LEU A 254 -13.76 -14.68 -2.09
N ARG A 255 -14.70 -15.56 -2.46
CA ARG A 255 -16.16 -15.31 -2.46
C ARG A 255 -16.68 -14.87 -1.09
N ASP A 256 -16.36 -15.67 -0.08
CA ASP A 256 -16.83 -15.51 1.30
C ASP A 256 -15.93 -14.54 2.10
N SER A 257 -14.82 -14.07 1.48
CA SER A 257 -13.84 -13.13 2.01
C SER A 257 -13.16 -13.60 3.31
N VAL A 258 -12.82 -14.88 3.40
CA VAL A 258 -12.20 -15.53 4.57
C VAL A 258 -10.73 -15.12 4.71
N ASN A 259 -10.33 -14.64 5.89
CA ASN A 259 -9.00 -14.03 6.10
C ASN A 259 -7.89 -15.09 6.17
N LEU A 260 -8.08 -16.13 6.97
CA LEU A 260 -7.01 -17.05 7.36
C LEU A 260 -6.47 -17.89 6.18
N VAL A 261 -7.31 -18.12 5.16
CA VAL A 261 -6.86 -18.73 3.89
C VAL A 261 -5.85 -17.84 3.18
N PHE A 262 -6.10 -16.53 3.11
CA PHE A 262 -5.21 -15.57 2.45
C PHE A 262 -3.97 -15.24 3.27
N ILE A 263 -4.04 -15.28 4.61
CA ILE A 263 -2.85 -15.21 5.48
C ILE A 263 -1.90 -16.37 5.17
N ARG A 264 -2.42 -17.61 5.09
CA ARG A 264 -1.62 -18.79 4.76
C ARG A 264 -1.11 -18.77 3.32
N MET A 265 -1.93 -18.30 2.37
CA MET A 265 -1.48 -18.07 1.00
C MET A 265 -0.32 -17.07 0.94
N MET A 266 -0.39 -15.95 1.67
CA MET A 266 0.70 -14.96 1.69
C MET A 266 1.98 -15.51 2.32
N ARG A 267 1.86 -16.35 3.35
CA ARG A 267 2.98 -17.14 3.87
C ARG A 267 3.58 -18.02 2.77
N ASP A 268 2.76 -18.73 2.01
CA ASP A 268 3.23 -19.58 0.90
C ASP A 268 3.91 -18.75 -0.21
N LEU A 269 3.42 -17.54 -0.54
CA LEU A 269 4.10 -16.62 -1.47
C LEU A 269 5.47 -16.21 -0.94
N ALA A 270 5.55 -15.78 0.31
CA ALA A 270 6.81 -15.41 0.94
C ALA A 270 7.78 -16.60 0.95
N TYR A 271 7.30 -17.78 1.34
CA TYR A 271 8.12 -18.99 1.37
C TYR A 271 8.59 -19.42 -0.02
N HIS A 272 7.77 -19.29 -1.07
CA HIS A 272 8.20 -19.58 -2.43
C HIS A 272 9.39 -18.71 -2.84
N HIS A 273 9.32 -17.39 -2.61
CA HIS A 273 10.44 -16.47 -2.90
C HIS A 273 11.70 -16.76 -2.07
N LEU A 274 11.54 -17.23 -0.84
CA LEU A 274 12.65 -17.63 0.02
C LEU A 274 13.30 -18.96 -0.40
N TYR A 275 12.49 -19.96 -0.77
CA TYR A 275 12.91 -21.37 -0.74
C TYR A 275 12.83 -22.10 -2.08
N ARG A 276 12.34 -21.47 -3.16
CA ARG A 276 12.49 -22.02 -4.52
C ARG A 276 13.97 -22.33 -4.83
N PRO A 277 14.31 -23.15 -5.83
CA PRO A 277 15.69 -23.57 -6.08
C PRO A 277 16.72 -22.42 -6.13
N GLU A 278 16.35 -21.30 -6.75
CA GLU A 278 17.10 -20.05 -6.82
C GLU A 278 16.71 -19.00 -5.74
N GLY A 279 16.02 -19.45 -4.69
CA GLY A 279 15.47 -18.63 -3.62
C GLY A 279 16.55 -18.07 -2.70
N ILE A 280 16.27 -16.91 -2.12
CA ILE A 280 17.25 -16.12 -1.37
C ILE A 280 17.62 -16.69 0.00
N ALA A 281 16.95 -17.74 0.47
CA ALA A 281 17.15 -18.34 1.79
C ALA A 281 17.70 -19.78 1.74
N ARG A 282 18.05 -20.31 0.57
CA ARG A 282 18.60 -21.68 0.42
C ARG A 282 19.87 -21.91 1.24
N TRP A 283 20.68 -20.87 1.43
CA TRP A 283 21.88 -20.91 2.27
C TRP A 283 21.60 -21.25 3.74
N LEU A 284 20.36 -21.10 4.23
CA LEU A 284 19.98 -21.51 5.60
C LEU A 284 20.10 -23.01 5.84
N GLU A 285 20.09 -23.83 4.78
CA GLU A 285 20.29 -25.28 4.84
C GLU A 285 21.70 -25.65 5.33
N SER A 286 22.67 -24.74 5.16
CA SER A 286 24.01 -24.85 5.73
C SER A 286 24.08 -24.05 7.05
N PRO A 287 24.20 -24.72 8.21
CA PRO A 287 24.28 -24.03 9.50
C PRO A 287 25.50 -23.12 9.66
N ASP A 288 26.57 -23.35 8.90
CA ASP A 288 27.84 -22.64 9.00
C ASP A 288 28.07 -21.67 7.83
N ASP A 289 27.04 -21.39 7.03
CA ASP A 289 27.14 -20.46 5.91
C ASP A 289 27.52 -19.04 6.40
N PRO A 290 28.53 -18.38 5.79
CA PRO A 290 28.99 -17.06 6.20
C PRO A 290 27.90 -15.98 6.13
N LYS A 291 26.86 -16.15 5.30
CA LYS A 291 25.72 -15.24 5.23
C LYS A 291 24.96 -15.12 6.54
N ARG A 292 25.02 -16.13 7.44
CA ARG A 292 24.43 -16.00 8.79
C ARG A 292 25.01 -14.81 9.52
N LYS A 293 26.34 -14.68 9.53
CA LYS A 293 27.03 -13.58 10.21
C LYS A 293 26.69 -12.24 9.56
N GLU A 294 26.68 -12.19 8.22
CA GLU A 294 26.33 -11.00 7.46
C GLU A 294 24.91 -10.50 7.81
N TYR A 295 23.91 -11.37 7.78
CA TYR A 295 22.53 -11.03 8.12
C TYR A 295 22.38 -10.56 9.57
N LEU A 296 23.11 -11.17 10.52
CA LEU A 296 23.09 -10.73 11.92
C LEU A 296 23.74 -9.35 12.09
N GLN A 297 24.81 -9.05 11.35
CA GLN A 297 25.43 -7.72 11.35
C GLN A 297 24.51 -6.67 10.74
N GLN A 298 23.85 -6.98 9.61
CA GLN A 298 22.84 -6.11 9.01
C GLN A 298 21.66 -5.87 9.95
N PHE A 299 21.23 -6.89 10.70
CA PHE A 299 20.17 -6.76 11.68
C PHE A 299 20.57 -5.81 12.81
N ALA A 300 21.74 -6.02 13.41
CA ALA A 300 22.30 -5.17 14.47
C ALA A 300 22.45 -3.71 13.99
N ASP A 301 22.90 -3.54 12.75
CA ASP A 301 23.04 -2.23 12.11
C ASP A 301 21.68 -1.52 11.99
N LYS A 302 20.70 -2.16 11.33
CA LYS A 302 19.36 -1.61 11.12
C LYS A 302 18.65 -1.29 12.44
N GLU A 303 18.62 -2.24 13.38
CA GLU A 303 17.93 -2.05 14.66
C GLU A 303 18.62 -0.96 15.50
N GLY A 304 19.96 -0.96 15.55
CA GLY A 304 20.72 0.07 16.24
C GLY A 304 20.48 1.48 15.68
N GLN A 305 20.34 1.61 14.36
CA GLN A 305 20.01 2.88 13.69
C GLN A 305 18.64 3.41 14.10
N VAL A 306 17.63 2.53 14.23
CA VAL A 306 16.28 2.91 14.68
C VAL A 306 16.34 3.49 16.10
N TYR A 307 17.04 2.82 17.01
CA TYR A 307 17.23 3.30 18.38
C TYR A 307 17.95 4.65 18.42
N LEU A 308 19.06 4.79 17.69
CA LEU A 308 19.84 6.02 17.66
C LEU A 308 19.04 7.21 17.12
N ARG A 309 18.25 7.04 16.06
CA ARG A 309 17.37 8.12 15.56
C ARG A 309 16.40 8.59 16.63
N ARG A 310 15.80 7.65 17.38
CA ARG A 310 14.89 7.96 18.48
C ARG A 310 15.59 8.70 19.63
N PHE A 311 16.79 8.26 20.00
CA PHE A 311 17.55 8.90 21.07
C PHE A 311 18.10 10.26 20.62
N TYR A 312 18.57 10.40 19.38
CA TYR A 312 19.06 11.67 18.85
C TYR A 312 17.98 12.74 18.87
N ALA A 313 16.76 12.40 18.41
CA ALA A 313 15.62 13.32 18.48
C ALA A 313 15.30 13.78 19.92
N ARG A 314 15.64 12.98 20.93
CA ARG A 314 15.45 13.31 22.36
C ARG A 314 16.51 14.27 22.90
N TYR A 315 17.77 14.19 22.43
CA TYR A 315 18.91 14.88 23.04
C TYR A 315 19.53 16.00 22.20
N LYS A 316 19.23 16.12 20.89
CA LYS A 316 19.90 17.07 19.98
C LYS A 316 19.86 18.54 20.40
N ASP A 317 18.84 18.94 21.16
CA ASP A 317 18.63 20.32 21.61
C ASP A 317 18.85 20.45 23.13
N LYS A 318 19.57 19.51 23.75
CA LYS A 318 19.83 19.46 25.19
C LYS A 318 21.28 19.76 25.51
N SER A 319 21.50 20.53 26.56
CA SER A 319 22.83 20.70 27.15
C SER A 319 23.32 19.39 27.77
N PRO A 320 24.64 19.20 27.94
CA PRO A 320 25.20 18.02 28.62
C PRO A 320 24.60 17.78 30.01
N GLN A 321 24.30 18.84 30.75
CA GLN A 321 23.69 18.79 32.07
C GLN A 321 22.24 18.29 32.00
N GLU A 322 21.42 18.85 31.10
CA GLU A 322 20.03 18.39 30.90
C GLU A 322 19.97 16.92 30.44
N ALA A 323 20.85 16.52 29.52
CA ALA A 323 20.91 15.15 29.04
C ALA A 323 21.28 14.16 30.16
N MET A 324 22.23 14.54 31.01
CA MET A 324 22.62 13.75 32.18
C MET A 324 21.47 13.64 33.19
N GLU A 325 20.80 14.74 33.51
CA GLU A 325 19.65 14.77 34.43
C GLU A 325 18.51 13.87 33.93
N MET A 326 18.16 13.96 32.64
CA MET A 326 17.15 13.10 32.02
C MET A 326 17.45 11.60 32.11
N LEU A 327 18.74 11.22 32.05
CA LEU A 327 19.15 9.83 32.25
C LEU A 327 19.09 9.44 33.74
N SER A 328 19.56 10.32 34.62
CA SER A 328 19.69 10.09 36.06
C SER A 328 18.34 9.80 36.71
N GLN A 329 17.29 10.53 36.31
CA GLN A 329 15.91 10.34 36.77
C GLN A 329 15.32 8.97 36.40
N ARG A 330 15.83 8.32 35.35
CA ARG A 330 15.38 6.99 34.89
C ARG A 330 16.18 5.84 35.48
N VAL A 331 17.32 6.14 36.10
CA VAL A 331 18.17 5.13 36.76
C VAL A 331 17.80 5.06 38.23
N LEU A 332 17.63 3.84 38.74
CA LEU A 332 17.36 3.61 40.16
C LEU A 332 18.44 4.31 41.01
N ALA A 333 18.02 5.08 42.01
CA ALA A 333 18.84 5.80 42.98
C ALA A 333 19.65 4.86 43.88
N LYS A 334 20.64 4.18 43.28
CA LYS A 334 21.60 3.27 43.93
C LYS A 334 23.02 3.72 43.56
N PRO A 335 23.95 3.84 44.52
CA PRO A 335 25.33 4.29 44.29
C PRO A 335 26.01 3.61 43.10
N SER A 336 25.94 2.28 43.02
CA SER A 336 26.54 1.53 41.92
C SER A 336 25.98 1.86 40.53
N ARG A 337 24.67 2.06 40.41
CA ARG A 337 24.03 2.33 39.11
C ARG A 337 24.24 3.77 38.68
N GLN A 338 24.13 4.70 39.61
CA GLN A 338 24.38 6.11 39.34
C GLN A 338 25.85 6.36 39.02
N THR A 339 26.77 5.67 39.71
CA THR A 339 28.20 5.71 39.36
C THR A 339 28.44 5.17 37.95
N MET A 340 27.88 4.00 37.61
CA MET A 340 28.04 3.46 36.25
C MET A 340 27.46 4.40 35.20
N LEU A 341 26.30 5.02 35.45
CA LEU A 341 25.70 6.00 34.54
C LEU A 341 26.65 7.18 34.31
N TYR A 342 27.12 7.80 35.40
CA TYR A 342 28.02 8.94 35.35
C TYR A 342 29.30 8.59 34.59
N ARG A 343 29.94 7.47 34.92
CA ARG A 343 31.18 7.03 34.25
C ARG A 343 30.96 6.63 32.79
N SER A 344 29.76 6.19 32.40
CA SER A 344 29.41 5.91 31.00
C SER A 344 29.35 7.19 30.15
N VAL A 345 28.80 8.27 30.72
CA VAL A 345 28.63 9.56 30.03
C VAL A 345 29.92 10.41 30.11
N TYR A 346 30.58 10.40 31.27
CA TYR A 346 31.76 11.20 31.58
C TYR A 346 32.92 10.33 32.10
N PRO A 347 33.57 9.54 31.24
CA PRO A 347 34.56 8.55 31.67
C PRO A 347 35.83 9.14 32.28
N ASN A 348 36.16 10.39 31.94
CA ASN A 348 37.43 11.05 32.27
C ASN A 348 37.29 12.16 33.32
N ARG A 349 36.09 12.35 33.90
CA ARG A 349 35.90 13.35 34.97
C ARG A 349 36.46 12.80 36.29
N PRO A 350 37.07 13.64 37.14
CA PRO A 350 37.75 13.19 38.34
C PRO A 350 36.73 12.77 39.43
N VAL A 351 37.21 12.05 40.44
CA VAL A 351 36.36 11.41 41.47
C VAL A 351 35.54 12.43 42.28
N GLU A 352 36.04 13.65 42.45
CA GLU A 352 35.37 14.75 43.15
C GLU A 352 34.06 15.12 42.45
N GLN A 353 34.07 15.19 41.11
CA GLN A 353 32.86 15.49 40.33
C GLN A 353 31.86 14.34 40.33
N LEU A 354 32.32 13.10 40.51
CA LEU A 354 31.43 11.97 40.77
C LEU A 354 30.79 12.11 42.17
N ASN A 355 31.57 12.49 43.19
CA ASN A 355 31.07 12.68 44.55
C ASN A 355 29.97 13.75 44.60
N ASP A 356 30.18 14.89 43.93
CA ASP A 356 29.19 15.96 43.83
C ASP A 356 27.90 15.44 43.18
N TYR A 357 28.04 14.77 42.02
CA TYR A 357 26.90 14.17 41.33
C TYR A 357 26.14 13.16 42.19
N LEU A 358 26.84 12.26 42.88
CA LEU A 358 26.20 11.27 43.75
C LEU A 358 25.49 11.93 44.92
N THR A 359 26.07 12.99 45.48
CA THR A 359 25.46 13.76 46.58
C THR A 359 24.19 14.47 46.14
N ASP A 360 24.15 14.98 44.89
CA ASP A 360 22.97 15.64 44.33
C ASP A 360 21.83 14.66 44.00
N HIS A 361 22.15 13.40 43.66
CA HIS A 361 21.17 12.44 43.12
C HIS A 361 20.79 11.31 44.08
N LEU A 362 21.46 11.18 45.22
CA LEU A 362 21.23 10.12 46.20
C LEU A 362 20.98 10.70 47.60
N SER A 363 20.19 9.99 48.39
CA SER A 363 20.00 10.35 49.80
C SER A 363 21.26 10.07 50.61
N LYS A 364 21.47 10.83 51.69
CA LYS A 364 22.58 10.59 52.63
C LYS A 364 22.60 9.15 53.16
N ALA A 365 21.43 8.53 53.35
CA ALA A 365 21.32 7.14 53.77
C ALA A 365 21.80 6.15 52.70
N ALA A 366 21.56 6.43 51.42
CA ALA A 366 22.03 5.58 50.32
C ALA A 366 23.56 5.66 50.12
N LEU A 367 24.19 6.75 50.54
CA LEU A 367 25.64 6.96 50.50
C LEU A 367 26.36 6.55 51.79
N ALA A 368 25.63 6.28 52.87
CA ALA A 368 26.22 5.92 54.16
C ALA A 368 27.01 4.61 54.05
N GLY A 369 28.32 4.68 54.31
CA GLY A 369 29.22 3.52 54.26
C GLY A 369 29.72 3.15 52.85
N GLU A 370 29.35 3.92 51.82
CA GLU A 370 29.92 3.77 50.48
C GLU A 370 31.24 4.54 50.39
N ASP A 371 32.26 3.91 49.79
CA ASP A 371 33.50 4.58 49.41
C ASP A 371 33.42 4.99 47.93
N VAL A 372 33.34 6.30 47.68
CA VAL A 372 33.19 6.85 46.32
C VAL A 372 34.42 6.55 45.46
N GLN A 373 35.62 6.47 46.04
CA GLN A 373 36.82 6.08 45.31
C GLN A 373 36.72 4.63 44.84
N SER A 374 36.33 3.71 45.72
CA SER A 374 36.06 2.31 45.36
C SER A 374 34.97 2.17 44.30
N LEU A 375 33.88 2.94 44.39
CA LEU A 375 32.84 2.98 43.35
C LEU A 375 33.40 3.49 42.01
N TYR A 376 34.20 4.56 42.02
CA TYR A 376 34.85 5.14 40.85
C TYR A 376 35.75 4.12 40.16
N ASP A 377 36.60 3.42 40.92
CA ASP A 377 37.53 2.44 40.38
C ASP A 377 36.83 1.17 39.90
N LYS A 378 35.74 0.78 40.57
CA LYS A 378 34.96 -0.41 40.20
C LYS A 378 34.17 -0.20 38.92
N TYR A 379 33.42 0.89 38.81
CA TYR A 379 32.46 1.14 37.74
C TYR A 379 33.06 1.98 36.59
N SER A 380 34.17 1.52 36.01
CA SER A 380 34.82 2.17 34.87
C SER A 380 34.39 1.58 33.52
N ILE A 381 34.49 2.38 32.45
CA ILE A 381 34.21 1.93 31.08
C ILE A 381 35.25 0.94 30.54
N GLU A 382 36.39 0.79 31.22
CA GLU A 382 37.45 -0.17 30.88
C GLU A 382 37.13 -1.57 31.40
N LYS A 383 36.39 -1.65 32.52
CA LYS A 383 35.97 -2.91 33.15
C LYS A 383 34.63 -3.42 32.65
N PHE A 384 33.78 -2.53 32.15
CA PHE A 384 32.44 -2.85 31.66
C PHE A 384 32.26 -2.35 30.23
N ASP A 385 31.97 -3.26 29.31
CA ASP A 385 31.69 -2.87 27.92
C ASP A 385 30.34 -2.13 27.81
N LEU A 386 30.03 -1.61 26.62
CA LEU A 386 28.82 -0.81 26.42
C LEU A 386 27.53 -1.59 26.74
N GLN A 387 27.53 -2.91 26.52
CA GLN A 387 26.39 -3.76 26.84
C GLN A 387 26.24 -3.92 28.37
N ASP A 388 27.34 -4.15 29.08
CA ASP A 388 27.38 -4.25 30.55
C ASP A 388 26.93 -2.94 31.21
N GLN A 389 27.39 -1.80 30.69
CA GLN A 389 26.98 -0.46 31.14
C GLN A 389 25.45 -0.30 31.07
N GLY A 390 24.84 -0.67 29.95
CA GLY A 390 23.39 -0.65 29.82
C GLY A 390 22.68 -1.66 30.74
N TYR A 391 23.27 -2.83 30.96
CA TYR A 391 22.73 -3.82 31.90
C TYR A 391 22.72 -3.33 33.35
N ILE A 392 23.78 -2.66 33.80
CA ILE A 392 23.90 -2.14 35.17
C ILE A 392 22.94 -0.96 35.37
N THR A 393 22.94 -0.01 34.44
CA THR A 393 22.12 1.23 34.53
C THR A 393 20.64 0.98 34.23
N LYS A 394 20.31 -0.08 33.48
CA LYS A 394 18.99 -0.32 32.87
C LYS A 394 18.60 0.74 31.82
N ILE A 395 19.58 1.48 31.31
CA ILE A 395 19.47 2.36 30.14
C ILE A 395 19.92 1.61 28.89
N HIS A 396 19.33 1.93 27.73
CA HIS A 396 19.75 1.28 26.49
C HIS A 396 21.23 1.60 26.18
N PRO A 397 22.09 0.61 25.89
CA PRO A 397 23.51 0.82 25.60
C PRO A 397 23.81 1.94 24.58
N LEU A 398 23.10 1.96 23.44
CA LEU A 398 23.24 3.03 22.43
C LEU A 398 22.76 4.41 22.88
N GLU A 399 21.88 4.49 23.89
CA GLU A 399 21.48 5.77 24.47
C GLU A 399 22.64 6.37 25.28
N LEU A 400 23.33 5.56 26.09
CA LEU A 400 24.52 5.95 26.83
C LEU A 400 25.65 6.40 25.90
N TRP A 401 25.91 5.60 24.85
CA TRP A 401 26.92 5.93 23.84
C TRP A 401 26.60 7.25 23.14
N LEU A 402 25.33 7.46 22.76
CA LEU A 402 24.94 8.66 22.04
C LEU A 402 25.09 9.92 22.89
N VAL A 403 24.64 9.89 24.15
CA VAL A 403 24.79 11.05 25.05
C VAL A 403 26.25 11.36 25.30
N ARG A 404 27.10 10.34 25.51
CA ARG A 404 28.56 10.54 25.57
C ARG A 404 29.12 11.17 24.29
N TYR A 405 28.68 10.70 23.12
CA TYR A 405 29.15 11.19 21.82
C TYR A 405 28.78 12.67 21.60
N LEU A 406 27.53 13.05 21.89
CA LEU A 406 27.07 14.43 21.78
C LEU A 406 27.79 15.38 22.76
N ASN A 407 28.16 14.88 23.94
CA ASN A 407 28.93 15.66 24.92
C ASN A 407 30.36 15.96 24.49
N THR A 408 30.97 15.11 23.66
CA THR A 408 32.33 15.32 23.14
C THR A 408 32.35 15.95 21.75
N HIS A 409 31.22 15.97 21.05
CA HIS A 409 31.08 16.51 19.69
C HIS A 409 29.87 17.45 19.65
N ASN A 410 30.09 18.68 20.13
CA ASN A 410 29.06 19.72 20.12
C ASN A 410 28.53 19.94 18.70
N ASN A 411 27.21 20.03 18.55
CA ASN A 411 26.50 20.20 17.27
C ASN A 411 26.67 19.05 16.25
N ALA A 412 27.10 17.85 16.68
CA ALA A 412 27.18 16.70 15.78
C ALA A 412 25.82 16.39 15.14
N THR A 413 25.83 16.18 13.83
CA THR A 413 24.61 15.85 13.08
C THR A 413 24.18 14.41 13.30
N LEU A 414 22.92 14.11 13.00
CA LEU A 414 22.41 12.74 13.02
C LEU A 414 23.26 11.81 12.14
N GLU A 415 23.66 12.29 10.95
CA GLU A 415 24.49 11.51 10.03
C GLU A 415 25.86 11.20 10.62
N GLN A 416 26.52 12.17 11.26
CA GLN A 416 27.80 11.96 11.94
C GLN A 416 27.66 10.95 13.08
N ALA A 417 26.61 11.07 13.90
CA ALA A 417 26.33 10.11 14.96
C ALA A 417 26.05 8.70 14.41
N LEU A 418 25.30 8.56 13.32
CA LEU A 418 25.04 7.25 12.71
C LEU A 418 26.31 6.61 12.15
N THR A 419 27.18 7.39 11.51
CA THR A 419 28.48 6.94 10.99
C THR A 419 29.42 6.52 12.13
N ALA A 420 29.60 7.36 13.15
CA ALA A 420 30.45 7.07 14.30
C ALA A 420 29.95 5.87 15.14
N SER A 421 28.64 5.58 15.08
CA SER A 421 28.03 4.48 15.83
C SER A 421 28.19 3.10 15.19
N ALA A 422 28.83 2.96 14.02
CA ALA A 422 28.88 1.70 13.28
C ALA A 422 29.34 0.51 14.13
N GLU A 423 30.47 0.64 14.83
CA GLU A 423 31.00 -0.40 15.72
C GLU A 423 30.17 -0.53 17.03
N PRO A 424 29.82 0.55 17.75
CA PRO A 424 28.90 0.48 18.89
C PRO A 424 27.60 -0.28 18.58
N ARG A 425 27.00 -0.07 17.41
CA ARG A 425 25.80 -0.79 16.97
C ARG A 425 26.02 -2.28 16.84
N GLN A 426 27.21 -2.74 16.45
CA GLN A 426 27.53 -4.17 16.45
C GLN A 426 27.78 -4.70 17.87
N ASN A 427 28.52 -3.93 18.68
CA ASN A 427 28.95 -4.34 20.02
C ASN A 427 27.76 -4.57 20.98
N VAL A 428 26.70 -3.75 20.89
CA VAL A 428 25.50 -3.93 21.75
C VAL A 428 24.71 -5.21 21.44
N TYR A 429 24.96 -5.83 20.29
CA TYR A 429 24.40 -7.13 19.89
C TYR A 429 25.43 -8.26 19.99
N ARG A 430 26.59 -8.09 20.64
CA ARG A 430 27.61 -9.15 20.76
C ARG A 430 27.04 -10.47 21.28
N TRP A 431 26.11 -10.40 22.24
CA TRP A 431 25.41 -11.57 22.77
C TRP A 431 24.67 -12.38 21.68
N LEU A 432 24.19 -11.74 20.62
CA LEU A 432 23.47 -12.36 19.50
C LEU A 432 24.40 -13.24 18.66
N PHE A 433 25.68 -12.90 18.57
CA PHE A 433 26.69 -13.66 17.82
C PHE A 433 27.19 -14.91 18.56
N SER A 434 26.79 -15.12 19.82
CA SER A 434 27.15 -16.32 20.59
C SER A 434 26.51 -17.59 19.99
N SER A 435 27.30 -18.67 19.88
CA SER A 435 26.89 -19.96 19.31
C SER A 435 25.70 -20.63 20.02
N HIS A 436 25.45 -20.30 21.28
CA HIS A 436 24.34 -20.84 22.08
C HIS A 436 23.00 -20.12 21.83
N ARG A 437 22.97 -19.05 21.02
CA ARG A 437 21.77 -18.23 20.75
C ARG A 437 21.10 -18.54 19.40
N LYS A 438 21.21 -19.78 18.90
CA LYS A 438 20.71 -20.21 17.58
C LYS A 438 19.26 -19.78 17.28
N GLN A 439 18.35 -19.93 18.23
CA GLN A 439 16.94 -19.54 18.05
C GLN A 439 16.73 -18.02 17.96
N ALA A 440 17.52 -17.23 18.70
CA ALA A 440 17.47 -15.77 18.61
C ALA A 440 18.03 -15.29 17.27
N GLN A 441 19.17 -15.85 16.86
CA GLN A 441 19.79 -15.59 15.55
C GLN A 441 18.83 -15.91 14.41
N GLN A 442 18.26 -17.12 14.41
CA GLN A 442 17.35 -17.56 13.37
C GLN A 442 16.15 -16.62 13.25
N ARG A 443 15.54 -16.18 14.37
CA ARG A 443 14.42 -15.23 14.32
C ARG A 443 14.81 -13.89 13.68
N ARG A 444 15.99 -13.34 13.99
CA ARG A 444 16.46 -12.07 13.41
C ARG A 444 16.75 -12.18 11.93
N ILE A 445 17.42 -13.26 11.54
CA ILE A 445 17.66 -13.60 10.13
C ILE A 445 16.34 -13.73 9.38
N MET A 446 15.37 -14.46 9.95
CA MET A 446 14.04 -14.62 9.32
C MET A 446 13.29 -13.30 9.19
N THR A 447 13.42 -12.35 10.13
CA THR A 447 12.83 -11.02 9.99
C THR A 447 13.41 -10.26 8.78
N LEU A 448 14.71 -10.33 8.55
CA LEU A 448 15.32 -9.70 7.36
C LEU A 448 14.94 -10.42 6.08
N LEU A 449 14.96 -11.75 6.07
CA LEU A 449 14.53 -12.54 4.92
C LEU A 449 13.06 -12.30 4.55
N GLU A 450 12.18 -12.14 5.54
CA GLU A 450 10.79 -11.74 5.29
C GLU A 450 10.72 -10.39 4.57
N GLN A 451 11.51 -9.39 4.99
CA GLN A 451 11.57 -8.10 4.29
C GLN A 451 12.00 -8.27 2.83
N GLU A 452 13.02 -9.08 2.55
CA GLU A 452 13.49 -9.36 1.18
C GLU A 452 12.42 -10.09 0.36
N ALA A 453 11.73 -11.10 0.92
CA ALA A 453 10.61 -11.77 0.24
C ALA A 453 9.48 -10.80 -0.11
N PHE A 454 9.21 -9.82 0.77
CA PHE A 454 8.20 -8.79 0.51
C PHE A 454 8.63 -7.76 -0.52
N LYS A 455 9.93 -7.60 -0.82
CA LYS A 455 10.38 -6.82 -1.99
C LYS A 455 10.01 -7.54 -3.29
N GLU A 456 10.20 -8.86 -3.37
CA GLU A 456 9.77 -9.65 -4.53
C GLU A 456 8.23 -9.59 -4.71
N ILE A 457 7.48 -9.71 -3.61
CA ILE A 457 6.01 -9.52 -3.64
C ILE A 457 5.63 -8.11 -4.08
N HIS A 458 6.35 -7.10 -3.60
CA HIS A 458 6.13 -5.72 -4.00
C HIS A 458 6.41 -5.50 -5.48
N HIS A 459 7.49 -6.05 -6.03
CA HIS A 459 7.80 -5.97 -7.46
C HIS A 459 6.66 -6.56 -8.31
N ALA A 460 6.14 -7.73 -7.92
CA ALA A 460 4.99 -8.34 -8.59
C ALA A 460 3.74 -7.44 -8.52
N TRP A 461 3.43 -6.87 -7.34
CA TRP A 461 2.28 -5.99 -7.14
C TRP A 461 2.41 -4.65 -7.86
N LYS A 462 3.59 -4.04 -7.86
CA LYS A 462 3.91 -2.76 -8.53
C LYS A 462 3.75 -2.89 -10.04
N ARG A 463 4.18 -4.01 -10.63
CA ARG A 463 3.99 -4.31 -12.06
C ARG A 463 2.53 -4.23 -12.47
N VAL A 464 1.60 -4.70 -11.63
CA VAL A 464 0.15 -4.69 -11.87
C VAL A 464 -0.57 -3.51 -11.19
N GLY A 465 0.14 -2.40 -10.96
CA GLY A 465 -0.46 -1.11 -10.61
C GLY A 465 -0.48 -0.75 -9.12
N TYR A 466 0.12 -1.53 -8.21
CA TYR A 466 0.23 -1.11 -6.80
C TYR A 466 1.02 0.21 -6.70
N PRO A 467 0.49 1.26 -6.05
CA PRO A 467 0.98 2.62 -6.28
C PRO A 467 2.18 3.02 -5.41
N PHE A 468 2.42 2.33 -4.29
CA PHE A 468 3.44 2.73 -3.31
C PHE A 468 4.79 2.04 -3.55
N ASP A 469 5.85 2.54 -2.90
CA ASP A 469 7.23 2.10 -3.14
C ASP A 469 7.67 0.96 -2.21
N ALA A 470 6.82 0.55 -1.29
CA ALA A 470 7.01 -0.64 -0.46
C ALA A 470 5.68 -1.25 -0.03
N LEU A 471 5.74 -2.53 0.35
CA LEU A 471 4.71 -3.22 1.12
C LEU A 471 5.12 -3.30 2.60
N THR A 472 4.12 -3.40 3.48
CA THR A 472 4.33 -3.80 4.87
C THR A 472 4.79 -5.28 4.86
N PRO A 473 5.97 -5.63 5.38
CA PRO A 473 6.49 -6.99 5.34
C PRO A 473 5.82 -7.87 6.41
N SER A 474 4.56 -8.21 6.15
CA SER A 474 3.72 -9.03 7.03
C SER A 474 2.68 -9.79 6.24
N TYR A 475 2.32 -11.00 6.67
CA TYR A 475 1.21 -11.75 6.07
C TYR A 475 -0.13 -11.00 6.12
N ALA A 476 -0.27 -10.05 7.05
CA ALA A 476 -1.40 -9.12 7.13
C ALA A 476 -1.60 -8.27 5.85
N THR A 477 -0.59 -8.15 4.99
CA THR A 477 -0.70 -7.50 3.67
C THR A 477 -1.79 -8.13 2.81
N ALA A 478 -2.07 -9.42 2.96
CA ALA A 478 -3.15 -10.09 2.24
C ALA A 478 -4.55 -9.62 2.62
N ILE A 479 -4.67 -8.90 3.74
CA ILE A 479 -5.93 -8.40 4.29
C ILE A 479 -5.91 -6.88 4.52
N GLY A 480 -5.00 -6.14 3.88
CA GLY A 480 -5.06 -4.67 3.81
C GLY A 480 -3.96 -3.91 4.54
N ALA A 481 -3.07 -4.57 5.29
CA ALA A 481 -2.05 -3.88 6.11
C ALA A 481 -1.03 -3.03 5.32
N SER A 482 -0.96 -3.18 3.99
CA SER A 482 -0.16 -2.33 3.11
C SER A 482 -0.93 -1.12 2.56
N GLY A 483 -2.24 -1.04 2.75
CA GLY A 483 -3.11 -0.07 2.09
C GLY A 483 -3.10 -0.20 0.57
N ASP A 484 -3.92 0.59 -0.11
CA ASP A 484 -3.94 0.70 -1.58
C ASP A 484 -4.58 2.04 -2.00
N ARG A 485 -4.66 2.29 -3.30
CA ARG A 485 -5.51 3.34 -3.90
C ARG A 485 -6.70 2.69 -4.62
N PRO A 486 -7.93 3.20 -4.46
CA PRO A 486 -9.07 2.70 -5.22
C PRO A 486 -8.82 2.64 -6.74
N ALA A 487 -8.22 3.69 -7.33
CA ALA A 487 -7.91 3.72 -8.76
C ALA A 487 -6.91 2.62 -9.18
N ALA A 488 -5.94 2.28 -8.33
CA ALA A 488 -4.97 1.21 -8.58
C ALA A 488 -5.61 -0.18 -8.54
N LEU A 489 -6.72 -0.36 -7.79
CA LEU A 489 -7.52 -1.58 -7.83
C LEU A 489 -8.37 -1.65 -9.10
N ALA A 490 -8.94 -0.53 -9.55
CA ALA A 490 -9.64 -0.47 -10.84
C ALA A 490 -8.68 -0.79 -12.00
N GLU A 491 -7.43 -0.31 -11.95
CA GLU A 491 -6.41 -0.66 -12.93
C GLU A 491 -6.14 -2.17 -12.99
N LEU A 492 -5.97 -2.83 -11.84
CA LEU A 492 -5.82 -4.29 -11.80
C LEU A 492 -7.06 -4.99 -12.37
N MET A 493 -8.27 -4.48 -12.08
CA MET A 493 -9.49 -5.01 -12.66
C MET A 493 -9.51 -4.88 -14.19
N GLY A 494 -9.05 -3.74 -14.71
CA GLY A 494 -8.86 -3.53 -16.14
C GLY A 494 -7.87 -4.51 -16.75
N ILE A 495 -6.73 -4.78 -16.10
CA ILE A 495 -5.75 -5.79 -16.57
C ILE A 495 -6.40 -7.17 -16.64
N ILE A 496 -7.22 -7.54 -15.64
CA ILE A 496 -7.96 -8.81 -15.62
C ILE A 496 -9.02 -8.86 -16.72
N LEU A 497 -9.74 -7.76 -16.97
CA LEU A 497 -10.75 -7.70 -18.03
C LEU A 497 -10.12 -7.73 -19.43
N ASN A 498 -8.91 -7.18 -19.57
CA ASN A 498 -8.12 -7.12 -20.79
C ASN A 498 -7.20 -8.35 -20.99
N ASP A 499 -7.61 -9.54 -20.50
CA ASP A 499 -6.88 -10.80 -20.68
C ASP A 499 -5.39 -10.75 -20.27
N GLY A 500 -5.11 -10.04 -19.18
CA GLY A 500 -3.77 -9.88 -18.61
C GLY A 500 -2.95 -8.77 -19.27
N ILE A 501 -3.56 -7.90 -20.07
CA ILE A 501 -2.90 -6.78 -20.75
C ILE A 501 -3.20 -5.46 -20.03
N LYS A 502 -2.16 -4.72 -19.64
CA LYS A 502 -2.28 -3.35 -19.17
C LYS A 502 -2.40 -2.41 -20.37
N LEU A 503 -3.61 -1.92 -20.60
CA LEU A 503 -3.88 -0.83 -21.56
C LEU A 503 -3.63 0.53 -20.90
N PRO A 504 -3.21 1.56 -21.65
CA PRO A 504 -3.10 2.91 -21.13
C PRO A 504 -4.48 3.44 -20.74
N VAL A 505 -4.53 4.27 -19.70
CA VAL A 505 -5.71 5.05 -19.36
C VAL A 505 -5.79 6.25 -20.28
N VAL A 506 -6.93 6.41 -20.95
CA VAL A 506 -7.22 7.52 -21.86
C VAL A 506 -8.17 8.47 -21.13
N ARG A 507 -7.74 9.72 -20.93
CA ARG A 507 -8.55 10.82 -20.37
C ARG A 507 -8.92 11.86 -21.44
N PHE A 508 -8.05 12.01 -22.42
CA PHE A 508 -8.22 12.88 -23.58
C PHE A 508 -8.14 12.02 -24.83
N GLU A 509 -9.17 12.11 -25.68
CA GLU A 509 -9.27 11.39 -26.95
C GLU A 509 -8.48 12.11 -28.04
N SER A 510 -8.61 13.44 -28.08
CA SER A 510 -7.94 14.28 -29.06
C SER A 510 -7.55 15.65 -28.49
N LEU A 511 -6.53 16.24 -29.10
CA LEU A 511 -6.05 17.61 -28.85
C LEU A 511 -5.99 18.34 -30.19
N HIS A 512 -6.64 19.49 -30.30
CA HIS A 512 -6.69 20.29 -31.51
C HIS A 512 -6.08 21.66 -31.22
N PHE A 513 -4.88 21.89 -31.74
CA PHE A 513 -4.11 23.10 -31.54
C PHE A 513 -4.37 24.09 -32.67
N ALA A 514 -4.46 25.37 -32.31
CA ALA A 514 -4.39 26.52 -33.23
C ALA A 514 -5.34 26.42 -34.43
N GLU A 515 -6.61 26.09 -34.18
CA GLU A 515 -7.66 25.94 -35.19
C GLU A 515 -7.76 27.17 -36.10
N GLY A 516 -7.78 26.97 -37.42
CA GLY A 516 -7.86 28.05 -38.40
C GLY A 516 -6.54 28.80 -38.63
N THR A 517 -5.41 28.30 -38.13
CA THR A 517 -4.08 28.89 -38.36
C THR A 517 -3.18 27.96 -39.19
N PRO A 518 -2.08 28.45 -39.79
CA PRO A 518 -1.09 27.59 -40.45
C PRO A 518 -0.40 26.56 -39.52
N TYR A 519 -0.56 26.71 -38.21
CA TYR A 519 -0.02 25.81 -37.20
C TYR A 519 -1.06 24.80 -36.70
N GLU A 520 -2.26 24.77 -37.31
CA GLU A 520 -3.35 23.89 -36.91
C GLU A 520 -2.89 22.43 -36.88
N THR A 521 -3.04 21.79 -35.72
CA THR A 521 -2.60 20.42 -35.50
C THR A 521 -3.64 19.64 -34.73
N LEU A 522 -4.20 18.58 -35.34
CA LEU A 522 -5.07 17.62 -34.68
C LEU A 522 -4.26 16.38 -34.27
N MET A 523 -4.29 16.06 -32.98
CA MET A 523 -3.64 14.89 -32.41
C MET A 523 -4.68 13.95 -31.81
N ASP A 524 -4.89 12.80 -32.45
CA ASP A 524 -5.77 11.74 -31.96
C ASP A 524 -4.99 10.63 -31.24
N LYS A 525 -5.66 9.93 -30.33
CA LYS A 525 -5.08 8.78 -29.65
C LYS A 525 -4.97 7.57 -30.59
N ALA A 526 -3.75 7.17 -30.91
CA ALA A 526 -3.52 5.93 -31.67
C ALA A 526 -3.92 4.67 -30.87
N PRO A 527 -4.38 3.59 -31.55
CA PRO A 527 -4.64 2.29 -30.94
C PRO A 527 -3.46 1.79 -30.09
N ALA A 528 -3.75 1.35 -28.86
CA ALA A 528 -2.72 0.94 -27.92
C ALA A 528 -2.71 -0.58 -27.77
N ARG A 529 -1.60 -1.23 -28.16
CA ARG A 529 -1.40 -2.68 -27.96
C ARG A 529 -1.31 -3.07 -26.48
N GLY A 530 -1.01 -2.12 -25.60
CA GLY A 530 -0.78 -2.35 -24.17
C GLY A 530 0.47 -3.19 -23.90
N ARG A 531 0.63 -3.62 -22.65
CA ARG A 531 1.71 -4.51 -22.22
C ARG A 531 1.15 -5.72 -21.49
N ARG A 532 1.51 -6.93 -21.92
CA ARG A 532 1.14 -8.17 -21.21
C ARG A 532 1.80 -8.19 -19.84
N MET A 533 0.98 -8.25 -18.79
CA MET A 533 1.39 -8.33 -17.40
C MET A 533 1.52 -9.79 -16.97
N PHE A 534 0.53 -10.61 -17.35
CA PHE A 534 0.46 -12.04 -17.04
C PHE A 534 -0.26 -12.83 -18.14
N ALA A 535 -0.27 -14.17 -18.00
CA ALA A 535 -0.89 -15.08 -18.95
C ALA A 535 -2.43 -14.87 -19.04
N ALA A 536 -3.03 -15.05 -20.21
CA ALA A 536 -4.47 -14.80 -20.39
C ALA A 536 -5.33 -15.76 -19.55
N GLU A 537 -4.82 -16.96 -19.30
CA GLU A 537 -5.42 -18.00 -18.47
C GLU A 537 -5.60 -17.53 -17.02
N ILE A 538 -4.63 -16.77 -16.48
CA ILE A 538 -4.75 -16.14 -15.15
C ILE A 538 -5.93 -15.17 -15.13
N ALA A 539 -6.05 -14.33 -16.16
CA ALA A 539 -7.14 -13.38 -16.28
C ALA A 539 -8.50 -14.09 -16.34
N LYS A 540 -8.60 -15.15 -17.14
CA LYS A 540 -9.81 -15.95 -17.31
C LYS A 540 -10.28 -16.60 -16.00
N VAL A 541 -9.40 -17.31 -15.29
CA VAL A 541 -9.78 -17.95 -14.02
C VAL A 541 -10.04 -16.92 -12.91
N ALA A 542 -9.31 -15.80 -12.90
CA ALA A 542 -9.54 -14.71 -11.96
C ALA A 542 -10.92 -14.05 -12.17
N ARG A 543 -11.32 -13.81 -13.43
CA ARG A 543 -12.69 -13.34 -13.76
C ARG A 543 -13.74 -14.31 -13.21
N GLY A 544 -13.58 -15.61 -13.46
CA GLY A 544 -14.50 -16.63 -12.94
C GLY A 544 -14.62 -16.61 -11.41
N ALA A 545 -13.49 -16.50 -10.69
CA ALA A 545 -13.50 -16.38 -9.23
C ALA A 545 -14.19 -15.09 -8.73
N LEU A 546 -13.98 -13.97 -9.43
CA LEU A 546 -14.59 -12.68 -9.12
C LEU A 546 -16.09 -12.64 -9.39
N VAL A 547 -16.59 -13.33 -10.43
CA VAL A 547 -18.04 -13.53 -10.66
C VAL A 547 -18.67 -14.22 -9.46
N GLY A 548 -18.00 -15.24 -8.90
CA GLY A 548 -18.49 -15.94 -7.70
C GLY A 548 -18.77 -15.01 -6.51
N VAL A 549 -17.99 -13.93 -6.34
CA VAL A 549 -18.17 -12.93 -5.28
C VAL A 549 -19.51 -12.18 -5.42
N VAL A 550 -19.96 -11.94 -6.65
CA VAL A 550 -21.26 -11.31 -6.96
C VAL A 550 -22.38 -12.35 -6.98
N GLU A 551 -22.17 -13.56 -7.47
CA GLU A 551 -23.26 -14.54 -7.60
C GLU A 551 -23.77 -15.07 -6.25
N GLY A 552 -22.87 -15.24 -5.28
CA GLY A 552 -23.22 -15.77 -3.96
C GLY A 552 -22.33 -15.31 -2.81
N GLY A 553 -21.48 -14.31 -3.03
CA GLY A 553 -20.53 -13.83 -2.04
C GLY A 553 -20.89 -12.47 -1.44
N THR A 554 -19.84 -11.79 -0.98
CA THR A 554 -19.94 -10.47 -0.32
C THR A 554 -20.54 -9.35 -1.17
N ALA A 555 -20.59 -9.49 -2.51
CA ALA A 555 -21.13 -8.49 -3.42
C ALA A 555 -22.52 -8.87 -4.00
N SER A 556 -23.22 -9.82 -3.39
CA SER A 556 -24.47 -10.38 -3.93
C SER A 556 -25.60 -9.40 -4.20
N ARG A 557 -25.56 -8.22 -3.58
CA ARG A 557 -26.56 -7.17 -3.81
C ARG A 557 -26.56 -6.65 -5.24
N VAL A 558 -25.44 -6.61 -5.96
CA VAL A 558 -25.41 -6.08 -7.34
C VAL A 558 -25.75 -7.13 -8.40
N ARG A 559 -25.99 -8.39 -8.01
CA ARG A 559 -26.35 -9.46 -8.93
C ARG A 559 -27.60 -9.10 -9.73
N GLY A 560 -27.49 -9.19 -11.05
CA GLY A 560 -28.61 -8.93 -11.96
C GLY A 560 -29.03 -7.46 -12.06
N ALA A 561 -28.24 -6.52 -11.54
CA ALA A 561 -28.58 -5.10 -11.60
C ALA A 561 -28.53 -4.57 -13.04
N PHE A 562 -27.42 -4.80 -13.75
CA PHE A 562 -27.19 -4.20 -15.06
C PHE A 562 -27.60 -5.12 -16.21
N ARG A 563 -28.16 -4.51 -17.26
CA ARG A 563 -28.61 -5.18 -18.49
C ARG A 563 -28.04 -4.48 -19.72
N ASP A 564 -27.85 -5.24 -20.78
CA ASP A 564 -27.46 -4.70 -22.09
C ASP A 564 -28.65 -4.05 -22.82
N ALA A 565 -28.42 -3.56 -24.04
CA ALA A 565 -29.46 -2.97 -24.90
C ALA A 565 -30.60 -3.95 -25.23
N ASN A 566 -30.32 -5.26 -25.24
CA ASN A 566 -31.28 -6.32 -25.54
C ASN A 566 -32.03 -6.80 -24.29
N GLY A 567 -31.76 -6.20 -23.12
CA GLY A 567 -32.35 -6.59 -21.84
C GLY A 567 -31.71 -7.82 -21.18
N GLN A 568 -30.65 -8.38 -21.76
CA GLN A 568 -29.89 -9.49 -21.19
C GLN A 568 -29.06 -8.99 -20.00
N THR A 569 -29.09 -9.76 -18.91
CA THR A 569 -28.29 -9.45 -17.71
C THR A 569 -26.79 -9.52 -18.03
N LEU A 570 -26.07 -8.44 -17.74
CA LEU A 570 -24.62 -8.39 -17.88
C LEU A 570 -23.96 -9.13 -16.71
N THR A 571 -22.99 -9.99 -17.02
CA THR A 571 -22.17 -10.65 -15.99
C THR A 571 -21.37 -9.61 -15.23
N MET A 572 -21.39 -9.72 -13.89
CA MET A 572 -20.59 -8.87 -13.01
C MET A 572 -19.66 -9.72 -12.17
N GLY A 573 -18.48 -9.18 -11.91
CA GLY A 573 -17.54 -9.72 -10.94
C GLY A 573 -16.81 -8.60 -10.24
N GLY A 574 -16.28 -8.87 -9.06
CA GLY A 574 -15.53 -7.86 -8.33
C GLY A 574 -15.01 -8.34 -6.99
N LYS A 575 -14.29 -7.45 -6.30
CA LYS A 575 -13.84 -7.69 -4.94
C LYS A 575 -14.22 -6.53 -4.02
N THR A 576 -14.76 -6.93 -2.88
CA THR A 576 -15.13 -6.04 -1.79
C THR A 576 -14.01 -5.90 -0.76
N GLY A 577 -13.97 -4.76 -0.08
CA GLY A 577 -13.08 -4.53 1.05
C GLY A 577 -13.66 -3.55 2.05
N THR A 578 -13.26 -3.71 3.31
CA THR A 578 -13.59 -2.80 4.41
C THR A 578 -12.38 -2.77 5.31
N GLY A 579 -11.90 -1.56 5.63
CA GLY A 579 -10.76 -1.34 6.50
C GLY A 579 -11.05 -0.23 7.50
N ASP A 580 -10.59 -0.44 8.72
CA ASP A 580 -10.61 0.56 9.78
C ASP A 580 -9.15 0.94 10.05
N HIS A 581 -8.75 2.16 9.69
CA HIS A 581 -7.43 2.65 10.03
C HIS A 581 -7.47 3.15 11.48
N ARG A 582 -6.69 2.53 12.36
CA ARG A 582 -6.64 2.85 13.78
C ARG A 582 -5.21 3.09 14.23
N LYS A 583 -5.04 4.03 15.15
CA LYS A 583 -3.84 4.17 15.96
C LYS A 583 -4.04 3.39 17.25
N GLU A 584 -3.21 2.37 17.46
CA GLU A 584 -3.26 1.55 18.67
C GLU A 584 -1.98 1.70 19.48
N VAL A 585 -2.13 1.86 20.79
CA VAL A 585 -1.01 1.90 21.74
C VAL A 585 -1.07 0.62 22.56
N TRP A 586 0.03 -0.13 22.54
CA TRP A 586 0.15 -1.42 23.22
C TRP A 586 1.12 -1.31 24.40
N GLY A 587 0.72 -1.88 25.54
CA GLY A 587 1.52 -2.01 26.74
C GLY A 587 2.28 -3.33 26.82
N ALA A 588 2.97 -3.53 27.93
CA ALA A 588 3.65 -4.79 28.23
C ALA A 588 2.68 -5.98 28.15
N GLY A 589 3.17 -7.12 27.65
CA GLY A 589 2.37 -8.34 27.50
C GLY A 589 1.32 -8.30 26.38
N GLY A 590 1.36 -7.29 25.50
CA GLY A 590 0.40 -7.18 24.39
C GLY A 590 -0.99 -6.70 24.85
N ARG A 591 -1.07 -5.95 25.96
CA ARG A 591 -2.31 -5.32 26.40
C ARG A 591 -2.58 -4.06 25.59
N LEU A 592 -3.73 -3.99 24.91
CA LEU A 592 -4.18 -2.76 24.24
C LEU A 592 -4.48 -1.69 25.28
N ILE A 593 -3.80 -0.55 25.21
CA ILE A 593 -3.98 0.60 26.11
C ILE A 593 -4.94 1.61 25.49
N GLU A 594 -4.80 1.88 24.20
CA GLU A 594 -5.58 2.86 23.47
C GLU A 594 -5.83 2.37 22.05
N SER A 595 -7.03 2.62 21.50
CA SER A 595 -7.35 2.40 20.08
C SER A 595 -8.21 3.57 19.59
N LYS A 596 -7.65 4.39 18.69
CA LYS A 596 -8.30 5.57 18.14
C LYS A 596 -8.50 5.42 16.64
N PHE A 597 -9.72 5.66 16.17
CA PHE A 597 -10.01 5.68 14.73
C PHE A 597 -9.33 6.88 14.04
N ILE A 598 -8.76 6.61 12.88
CA ILE A 598 -8.22 7.61 11.95
C ILE A 598 -9.19 7.77 10.77
N SER A 599 -9.63 6.65 10.20
CA SER A 599 -10.59 6.64 9.09
C SER A 599 -11.27 5.28 8.95
N ARG A 600 -12.42 5.26 8.29
CA ARG A 600 -13.11 4.03 7.85
C ARG A 600 -13.32 4.07 6.35
N ALA A 601 -13.04 2.96 5.67
CA ALA A 601 -13.23 2.84 4.23
C ALA A 601 -13.96 1.55 3.87
N ALA A 602 -14.84 1.63 2.87
CA ALA A 602 -15.43 0.49 2.22
C ALA A 602 -15.34 0.66 0.70
N VAL A 603 -14.90 -0.38 0.01
CA VAL A 603 -14.64 -0.35 -1.44
C VAL A 603 -15.23 -1.57 -2.13
N PHE A 604 -15.70 -1.36 -3.34
CA PHE A 604 -16.01 -2.41 -4.31
C PHE A 604 -15.31 -2.09 -5.63
N THR A 605 -14.29 -2.86 -6.01
CA THR A 605 -13.72 -2.84 -7.37
C THR A 605 -14.40 -3.91 -8.21
N PHE A 606 -14.79 -3.60 -9.45
CA PHE A 606 -15.72 -4.43 -10.23
C PHE A 606 -15.53 -4.32 -11.74
N PHE A 607 -16.11 -5.27 -12.46
CA PHE A 607 -16.40 -5.16 -13.91
C PHE A 607 -17.89 -5.41 -14.18
N ILE A 608 -18.38 -4.85 -15.29
CA ILE A 608 -19.74 -5.02 -15.82
C ILE A 608 -19.63 -5.46 -17.28
N GLY A 609 -20.07 -6.69 -17.56
CA GLY A 609 -19.89 -7.33 -18.85
C GLY A 609 -18.42 -7.42 -19.24
N GLU A 610 -18.14 -7.22 -20.52
CA GLU A 610 -16.79 -7.26 -21.08
C GLU A 610 -16.17 -5.88 -21.31
N ARG A 611 -16.96 -4.82 -21.08
CA ARG A 611 -16.62 -3.44 -21.46
C ARG A 611 -16.23 -2.56 -20.29
N PHE A 612 -16.99 -2.59 -19.19
CA PHE A 612 -16.84 -1.61 -18.14
C PHE A 612 -16.15 -2.20 -16.91
N PHE A 613 -15.34 -1.39 -16.26
CA PHE A 613 -14.76 -1.73 -14.97
C PHE A 613 -14.50 -0.47 -14.16
N GLY A 614 -14.44 -0.59 -12.84
CA GLY A 614 -14.38 0.58 -12.00
C GLY A 614 -14.23 0.26 -10.53
N VAL A 615 -14.39 1.30 -9.73
CA VAL A 615 -14.34 1.22 -8.27
C VAL A 615 -15.37 2.18 -7.66
N MET A 616 -16.12 1.67 -6.69
CA MET A 616 -17.03 2.44 -5.84
C MET A 616 -16.46 2.48 -4.42
N THR A 617 -16.33 3.67 -3.86
CA THR A 617 -15.71 3.92 -2.56
C THR A 617 -16.68 4.67 -1.65
N ALA A 618 -16.75 4.26 -0.38
CA ALA A 618 -17.31 5.03 0.72
C ALA A 618 -16.21 5.24 1.77
N TYR A 619 -15.98 6.49 2.18
CA TYR A 619 -14.86 6.88 3.03
C TYR A 619 -15.30 7.90 4.07
N VAL A 620 -14.84 7.74 5.32
CA VAL A 620 -15.04 8.69 6.41
C VAL A 620 -13.71 8.90 7.10
N GLU A 621 -13.28 10.16 7.22
CA GLU A 621 -12.10 10.56 7.97
C GLU A 621 -12.45 11.03 9.39
N GLY A 622 -11.49 10.90 10.31
CA GLY A 622 -11.50 11.54 11.61
C GLY A 622 -11.78 10.59 12.76
N ALA A 623 -11.61 11.10 13.98
CA ALA A 623 -11.81 10.34 15.21
C ALA A 623 -13.24 9.79 15.35
N ASN A 624 -14.22 10.49 14.77
CA ASN A 624 -15.63 10.09 14.77
C ASN A 624 -15.97 9.03 13.71
N ALA A 625 -15.01 8.61 12.86
CA ALA A 625 -15.22 7.53 11.90
C ALA A 625 -15.67 6.21 12.58
N GLY A 626 -15.34 6.04 13.87
CA GLY A 626 -15.81 4.94 14.69
C GLY A 626 -17.33 4.89 14.87
N ASN A 627 -18.04 6.01 14.71
CA ASN A 627 -19.52 6.08 14.82
C ASN A 627 -20.23 5.53 13.58
N TYR A 628 -19.49 5.28 12.49
CA TYR A 628 -20.03 4.78 11.23
C TYR A 628 -19.79 3.27 11.13
N HIS A 629 -20.88 2.50 11.06
CA HIS A 629 -20.83 1.03 11.14
C HIS A 629 -21.20 0.33 9.83
N PHE A 630 -20.71 0.82 8.68
CA PHE A 630 -20.93 0.19 7.38
C PHE A 630 -19.83 -0.80 6.98
N THR A 631 -20.15 -1.72 6.07
CA THR A 631 -19.18 -2.57 5.36
C THR A 631 -19.20 -2.28 3.87
N SER A 632 -18.43 -3.05 3.08
CA SER A 632 -18.50 -3.09 1.62
C SER A 632 -19.88 -3.36 1.02
N SER A 633 -20.87 -3.75 1.82
CA SER A 633 -22.26 -3.80 1.39
C SER A 633 -22.74 -2.42 0.91
N LEU A 634 -22.23 -1.34 1.51
CA LEU A 634 -22.60 0.04 1.21
C LEU A 634 -22.22 0.46 -0.22
N PRO A 635 -20.94 0.43 -0.64
CA PRO A 635 -20.58 0.75 -2.02
C PRO A 635 -21.20 -0.20 -3.04
N VAL A 636 -21.43 -1.48 -2.72
CA VAL A 636 -22.12 -2.41 -3.62
C VAL A 636 -23.58 -1.98 -3.84
N GLN A 637 -24.27 -1.55 -2.77
CA GLN A 637 -25.64 -1.07 -2.85
C GLN A 637 -25.73 0.27 -3.60
N ILE A 638 -24.79 1.19 -3.37
CA ILE A 638 -24.76 2.47 -4.11
C ILE A 638 -24.57 2.22 -5.61
N LEU A 639 -23.65 1.32 -6.00
CA LEU A 639 -23.50 0.96 -7.41
C LEU A 639 -24.80 0.39 -8.00
N ARG A 640 -25.54 -0.41 -7.23
CA ARG A 640 -26.86 -0.91 -7.66
C ARG A 640 -27.88 0.22 -7.82
N SER A 641 -27.95 1.18 -6.90
CA SER A 641 -28.90 2.29 -6.98
C SER A 641 -28.58 3.25 -8.13
N LEU A 642 -27.31 3.28 -8.58
CA LEU A 642 -26.88 4.05 -9.75
C LEU A 642 -27.21 3.39 -11.09
N GLU A 643 -27.82 2.19 -11.13
CA GLU A 643 -28.13 1.52 -12.40
C GLU A 643 -28.96 2.38 -13.36
N PRO A 644 -30.05 3.06 -12.94
CA PRO A 644 -30.83 3.90 -13.86
C PRO A 644 -30.01 5.05 -14.44
N THR A 645 -29.11 5.62 -13.63
CA THR A 645 -28.22 6.72 -14.03
C THR A 645 -27.14 6.25 -15.00
N LEU A 646 -26.61 5.04 -14.81
CA LEU A 646 -25.56 4.46 -15.63
C LEU A 646 -26.08 3.73 -16.89
N ALA A 647 -27.37 3.37 -16.91
CA ALA A 647 -27.99 2.60 -17.98
C ALA A 647 -27.82 3.23 -19.37
N PRO A 648 -27.94 4.56 -19.58
CA PRO A 648 -27.71 5.16 -20.90
C PRO A 648 -26.30 4.88 -21.43
N LEU A 649 -25.28 4.99 -20.57
CA LEU A 649 -23.88 4.70 -20.93
C LEU A 649 -23.64 3.20 -21.14
N ILE A 650 -24.17 2.35 -20.27
CA ILE A 650 -23.93 0.89 -20.30
C ILE A 650 -24.64 0.23 -21.49
N LYS A 651 -25.86 0.67 -21.80
CA LYS A 651 -26.67 0.15 -22.92
C LYS A 651 -26.27 0.75 -24.25
N ALA A 652 -25.54 1.87 -24.27
CA ALA A 652 -25.05 2.43 -25.53
C ALA A 652 -24.18 1.39 -26.25
N THR A 653 -24.60 1.04 -27.47
CA THR A 653 -23.78 0.24 -28.38
C THR A 653 -22.47 0.98 -28.63
N PRO A 654 -21.31 0.32 -28.59
CA PRO A 654 -20.09 0.96 -29.06
C PRO A 654 -20.32 1.47 -30.48
N ASN A 655 -19.90 2.68 -30.82
CA ASN A 655 -19.70 3.03 -32.22
C ASN A 655 -18.64 2.05 -32.75
N ASP A 656 -19.03 0.98 -33.45
CA ASP A 656 -18.22 -0.09 -34.06
C ASP A 656 -16.74 -0.21 -33.59
N GLU A 657 -16.54 -0.49 -32.30
CA GLU A 657 -15.21 -0.70 -31.72
C GLU A 657 -15.11 -1.94 -30.81
N VAL A 658 -15.75 -3.05 -31.20
CA VAL A 658 -15.50 -4.33 -30.52
C VAL A 658 -14.14 -4.90 -30.95
N VAL A 659 -13.29 -5.20 -29.96
CA VAL A 659 -11.97 -5.83 -30.11
C VAL A 659 -12.14 -7.35 -30.15
N VAL A 660 -11.84 -7.97 -31.29
CA VAL A 660 -11.41 -9.37 -31.35
C VAL A 660 -9.89 -9.36 -31.18
N LEU A 661 -9.38 -9.82 -30.04
CA LEU A 661 -7.93 -10.04 -29.89
C LEU A 661 -7.52 -11.17 -30.86
N PRO A 662 -6.43 -11.03 -31.63
CA PRO A 662 -5.99 -12.09 -32.52
C PRO A 662 -5.62 -13.32 -31.70
N ASN A 663 -6.36 -14.42 -31.94
CA ASN A 663 -6.01 -15.74 -31.44
C ASN A 663 -4.59 -16.08 -31.90
N SER A 664 -3.84 -16.71 -30.99
CA SER A 664 -2.52 -17.31 -31.13
C SER A 664 -2.05 -17.49 -32.59
N ILE A 665 -1.09 -16.67 -33.01
CA ILE A 665 -0.38 -16.88 -34.27
C ILE A 665 0.36 -18.21 -34.18
N ALA A 666 -0.11 -19.19 -34.94
CA ALA A 666 0.64 -20.39 -35.26
C ALA A 666 1.95 -19.98 -35.94
N VAL A 667 3.07 -20.45 -35.37
CA VAL A 667 4.42 -20.25 -35.91
C VAL A 667 4.50 -20.89 -37.30
N LYS A 668 4.41 -20.08 -38.36
CA LYS A 668 4.91 -20.47 -39.68
C LYS A 668 6.41 -20.14 -39.72
N GLN A 669 7.22 -21.19 -39.71
CA GLN A 669 8.64 -21.11 -40.08
C GLN A 669 8.76 -20.49 -41.48
N VAL A 670 9.41 -19.34 -41.55
CA VAL A 670 9.92 -18.79 -42.81
C VAL A 670 11.37 -19.23 -42.91
N LYS A 671 11.67 -20.11 -43.89
CA LYS A 671 13.04 -20.42 -44.30
C LYS A 671 13.68 -19.15 -44.84
N MET A 672 14.83 -18.77 -44.27
CA MET A 672 15.71 -17.77 -44.86
C MET A 672 16.39 -18.36 -46.10
N LEU A 673 16.33 -17.61 -47.19
CA LEU A 673 17.41 -17.49 -48.16
C LEU A 673 18.07 -16.13 -47.92
#